data_AF-A0A928AGS3-F1
#
_entry.id   AF-A0A928AGS3-F1
#
_cell.length_a   1.000
_cell.length_b   1.000
_cell.length_c   1.000
_cell.angle_alpha   90.00
_cell.angle_beta   90.00
_cell.angle_gamma   90.00
#
_symmetry.space_group_name_H-M   'P 1'
#
loop_
_entity.id
_entity.type
_entity.pdbx_description
1 polymer ?
#
loop_
_entity_poly.entity_id
_entity_poly.type
_entity_poly.pdbx_seq_one_letter_code
_entity_poly.pdbx_strand_id
1 'polypeptide(L)'
;MKIANLFRIRLFGSLMLLSTLVSCKTTTVVEPYADSRPYTRWWWFASEIDPADVRYQLEWMKSQGFGGVEIAWVYPMHADTTIKKPAWLSPEWAAPVNYAKRCADSLGLGCDFTYGTLWPFNDPDLPIADASRVFGQTSFPPTRTRGWDHPRIGHILNHLDSAAFNRYAAKLNAAMSEAYKGSPSGIFVDSWEVETRNLWTEGFGDTFFTRHGYRIEPLMDSLYMAGYEDLFYDYMCVLSDYALEGFYRPFTENARRVGGFSRAQCGGVPADLLAANMSVDVPETEAILYEPNYGRIAASAAALNDYPVVSSETFTCIYGWRKWGGKGPYQEQEQVADMRLVADALFANGTNQIFWHGMPYNRRGSKDNYFYASVHVGPDANFVDQLADFNRYMTTVSSYMRRGKVYSDVALYLPTEDAWMGGEYPDSLRMSWFWGKYEMRYERAPEYLKGYQPLWVNGEVLSAARVEQGEMRYNAMNFKTLVVDVTYLDIAHLRSVLNLAKQGLPVIMARAPQQPGRNKSAEYQAMVAELMALPNVTSDTAQPLAHKPLLECEDLPEFWCRRDGSDLYIFVANPAACNLRYPLRYGQGFEGDACVRELTVNTPAGAQNYRLEMARNESCLLHVAANGAIERIPLDFEAKFIPAKEETASVAK
;
A
#
# COMPACT_ATOMS: atom_id res chain seq x y z
N MET A 1 62.57 49.65 -34.87
CA MET A 1 62.95 49.08 -36.19
C MET A 1 63.36 47.62 -35.97
N LYS A 2 62.79 46.68 -36.74
CA LYS A 2 62.90 45.17 -36.69
C LYS A 2 62.07 44.52 -35.56
N ILE A 3 60.88 43.94 -35.78
CA ILE A 3 60.45 42.70 -36.51
C ILE A 3 61.06 41.41 -35.95
N ALA A 4 60.24 40.56 -35.31
CA ALA A 4 60.36 39.10 -35.35
C ALA A 4 59.04 38.38 -34.97
N ASN A 5 58.42 37.80 -36.00
CA ASN A 5 57.77 36.50 -36.11
C ASN A 5 56.63 36.02 -35.18
N LEU A 6 55.51 35.74 -35.86
CA LEU A 6 54.36 34.93 -35.47
C LEU A 6 54.75 33.47 -35.14
N PHE A 7 54.25 32.97 -34.01
CA PHE A 7 53.77 31.59 -33.84
C PHE A 7 52.56 31.63 -32.88
N ARG A 8 51.36 31.34 -33.38
CA ARG A 8 50.14 31.13 -32.56
C ARG A 8 50.03 29.63 -32.25
N ILE A 9 50.24 29.27 -30.99
CA ILE A 9 50.00 27.92 -30.44
C ILE A 9 48.60 27.89 -29.79
N ARG A 10 47.93 26.76 -29.97
CA ARG A 10 46.53 26.43 -29.63
C ARG A 10 46.20 26.61 -28.15
N LEU A 11 45.03 27.18 -27.87
CA LEU A 11 44.35 27.18 -26.58
C LEU A 11 43.81 25.77 -26.28
N PHE A 12 44.21 25.16 -25.16
CA PHE A 12 43.46 24.10 -24.50
C PHE A 12 42.97 24.66 -23.16
N GLY A 13 41.66 24.89 -23.05
CA GLY A 13 41.01 25.25 -21.79
C GLY A 13 40.77 23.99 -20.95
N SER A 14 41.31 23.96 -19.73
CA SER A 14 40.84 23.06 -18.68
C SER A 14 39.60 23.68 -18.04
N LEU A 15 38.45 23.03 -18.20
CA LEU A 15 37.26 23.30 -17.39
C LEU A 15 37.37 22.46 -16.10
N MET A 16 37.59 23.11 -14.96
CA MET A 16 37.44 22.50 -13.64
C MET A 16 35.96 22.15 -13.44
N LEU A 17 35.64 20.86 -13.28
CA LEU A 17 34.37 20.41 -12.73
C LEU A 17 34.32 20.80 -11.24
N LEU A 18 33.43 21.72 -10.90
CA LEU A 18 32.97 21.90 -9.52
C LEU A 18 31.96 20.78 -9.22
N SER A 19 32.37 19.77 -8.45
CA SER A 19 31.45 18.83 -7.84
C SER A 19 30.75 19.52 -6.66
N THR A 20 29.48 19.87 -6.84
CA THR A 20 28.60 20.22 -5.73
C THR A 20 28.36 18.98 -4.87
N LEU A 21 29.04 18.91 -3.73
CA LEU A 21 28.69 18.01 -2.63
C LEU A 21 27.29 18.37 -2.15
N VAL A 22 26.29 17.60 -2.60
CA VAL A 22 24.97 17.57 -1.95
C VAL A 22 25.21 16.98 -0.56
N SER A 23 25.11 17.84 0.45
CA SER A 23 25.09 17.42 1.85
C SER A 23 23.84 16.55 2.05
N CYS A 24 24.04 15.23 2.07
CA CYS A 24 23.01 14.27 2.48
C CYS A 24 22.69 14.58 3.96
N LYS A 25 21.63 15.36 4.21
CA LYS A 25 21.05 15.44 5.55
C LYS A 25 20.56 14.04 5.86
N THR A 26 21.20 13.35 6.78
CA THR A 26 20.67 12.15 7.40
C THR A 26 19.40 12.54 8.14
N THR A 27 18.27 12.45 7.46
CA THR A 27 16.95 12.49 8.09
C THR A 27 16.91 11.31 9.05
N THR A 28 16.88 11.57 10.35
CA THR A 28 16.62 10.53 11.36
C THR A 28 15.30 9.85 11.00
N VAL A 29 15.36 8.60 10.58
CA VAL A 29 14.19 7.77 10.30
C VAL A 29 13.45 7.61 11.63
N VAL A 30 12.22 8.15 11.69
CA VAL A 30 11.34 7.99 12.85
C VAL A 30 10.84 6.55 12.84
N GLU A 31 10.99 5.83 13.94
CA GLU A 31 10.35 4.52 14.12
C GLU A 31 8.82 4.75 14.18
N PRO A 32 8.04 4.25 13.20
CA PRO A 32 6.65 4.70 13.04
C PRO A 32 5.72 4.34 14.21
N TYR A 33 5.91 3.16 14.82
CA TYR A 33 5.04 2.67 15.89
C TYR A 33 5.87 2.07 17.02
N ALA A 34 5.48 2.37 18.25
CA ALA A 34 6.22 1.94 19.45
C ALA A 34 6.15 0.42 19.70
N ASP A 35 5.08 -0.23 19.26
CA ASP A 35 4.91 -1.67 19.35
C ASP A 35 4.01 -2.21 18.22
N SER A 36 3.73 -3.52 18.26
CA SER A 36 3.00 -4.24 17.23
C SER A 36 1.50 -4.39 17.49
N ARG A 37 0.94 -3.70 18.48
CA ARG A 37 -0.50 -3.76 18.74
C ARG A 37 -1.28 -3.14 17.57
N PRO A 38 -2.46 -3.69 17.25
CA PRO A 38 -3.30 -3.13 16.20
C PRO A 38 -3.80 -1.73 16.59
N TYR A 39 -4.08 -0.92 15.58
CA TYR A 39 -4.72 0.39 15.73
C TYR A 39 -6.18 0.27 15.27
N THR A 40 -7.01 1.26 15.61
CA THR A 40 -8.35 1.40 15.03
C THR A 40 -8.50 2.76 14.39
N ARG A 41 -9.08 2.80 13.19
CA ARG A 41 -9.61 4.04 12.65
C ARG A 41 -10.79 4.47 13.53
N TRP A 42 -10.78 5.74 13.92
CA TRP A 42 -11.72 6.35 14.84
C TRP A 42 -12.51 7.42 14.10
N TRP A 43 -13.73 7.07 13.68
CA TRP A 43 -14.56 7.89 12.81
C TRP A 43 -15.16 9.06 13.59
N TRP A 44 -14.65 10.26 13.32
CA TRP A 44 -15.18 11.50 13.85
C TRP A 44 -16.14 12.10 12.82
N PHE A 45 -17.43 11.82 13.02
CA PHE A 45 -18.50 12.52 12.31
C PHE A 45 -18.56 13.97 12.78
N ALA A 46 -18.72 14.90 11.84
CA ALA A 46 -18.72 16.33 12.13
C ALA A 46 -19.82 16.69 13.14
N SER A 47 -19.41 16.92 14.37
CA SER A 47 -20.28 17.13 15.53
C SER A 47 -19.48 17.79 16.66
N GLU A 48 -20.12 18.09 17.79
CA GLU A 48 -19.42 18.46 19.00
C GLU A 48 -18.71 17.24 19.63
N ILE A 49 -17.41 17.38 19.87
CA ILE A 49 -16.56 16.34 20.46
C ILE A 49 -16.23 16.73 21.90
N ASP A 50 -16.56 15.86 22.85
CA ASP A 50 -16.36 16.08 24.29
C ASP A 50 -15.05 15.43 24.77
N PRO A 51 -14.13 16.19 25.39
CA PRO A 51 -12.91 15.66 25.99
C PRO A 51 -13.10 14.48 26.97
N ALA A 52 -14.23 14.44 27.70
CA ALA A 52 -14.53 13.35 28.62
C ALA A 52 -14.81 12.04 27.88
N ASP A 53 -15.58 12.10 26.78
CA ASP A 53 -15.88 10.96 25.92
C ASP A 53 -14.63 10.49 25.16
N VAL A 54 -13.79 11.44 24.71
CA VAL A 54 -12.49 11.15 24.08
C VAL A 54 -11.63 10.30 25.01
N ARG A 55 -11.48 10.75 26.26
CA ARG A 55 -10.68 10.02 27.25
C ARG A 55 -11.26 8.64 27.55
N TYR A 56 -12.57 8.57 27.77
CA TYR A 56 -13.27 7.30 28.04
C TYR A 56 -13.05 6.28 26.91
N GLN A 57 -13.18 6.70 25.65
CA GLN A 57 -12.98 5.82 24.50
C GLN A 57 -11.52 5.37 24.34
N LEU A 58 -10.55 6.28 24.54
CA LEU A 58 -9.12 5.91 24.51
C LEU A 58 -8.75 4.94 25.64
N GLU A 59 -9.27 5.14 26.85
CA GLU A 59 -9.08 4.21 27.98
C GLU A 59 -9.71 2.84 27.67
N TRP A 60 -10.89 2.81 27.05
CA TRP A 60 -11.53 1.57 26.59
C TRP A 60 -10.68 0.87 25.53
N MET A 61 -10.25 1.56 24.47
CA MET A 61 -9.41 0.98 23.42
C MET A 61 -8.11 0.41 23.99
N LYS A 62 -7.45 1.14 24.91
CA LYS A 62 -6.29 0.62 25.64
C LYS A 62 -6.60 -0.67 26.40
N SER A 63 -7.75 -0.73 27.09
CA SER A 63 -8.19 -1.93 27.81
C SER A 63 -8.46 -3.13 26.89
N GLN A 64 -8.80 -2.88 25.62
CA GLN A 64 -9.03 -3.90 24.60
C GLN A 64 -7.76 -4.28 23.81
N GLY A 65 -6.58 -3.83 24.24
CA GLY A 65 -5.30 -4.22 23.63
C GLY A 65 -4.94 -3.47 22.35
N PHE A 66 -5.58 -2.34 22.04
CA PHE A 66 -5.13 -1.47 20.95
C PHE A 66 -3.83 -0.74 21.31
N GLY A 67 -2.99 -0.50 20.29
CA GLY A 67 -1.75 0.27 20.36
C GLY A 67 -1.95 1.76 20.11
N GLY A 68 -3.02 2.12 19.41
CA GLY A 68 -3.34 3.50 19.08
C GLY A 68 -4.58 3.63 18.22
N VAL A 69 -4.80 4.85 17.74
CA VAL A 69 -5.95 5.23 16.91
C VAL A 69 -5.49 6.03 15.69
N GLU A 70 -6.31 6.03 14.65
CA GLU A 70 -6.26 7.01 13.57
C GLU A 70 -7.53 7.85 13.60
N ILE A 71 -7.43 9.16 13.83
CA ILE A 71 -8.60 10.04 13.76
C ILE A 71 -8.94 10.29 12.28
N ALA A 72 -10.15 9.90 11.89
CA ALA A 72 -10.67 10.09 10.54
C ALA A 72 -11.87 11.05 10.54
N TRP A 73 -11.73 12.18 9.86
CA TRP A 73 -12.75 13.25 9.86
C TRP A 73 -13.72 13.14 8.70
N VAL A 74 -15.01 13.00 9.00
CA VAL A 74 -16.06 12.79 7.99
C VAL A 74 -17.23 13.76 8.16
N TYR A 75 -18.29 13.57 7.38
CA TYR A 75 -19.51 14.39 7.38
C TYR A 75 -20.28 14.33 8.72
N PRO A 76 -21.23 15.27 8.98
CA PRO A 76 -22.21 15.10 10.04
C PRO A 76 -23.06 13.86 9.79
N MET A 77 -23.38 13.08 10.83
CA MET A 77 -24.11 11.81 10.67
C MET A 77 -25.38 11.97 9.82
N HIS A 78 -25.65 11.00 8.94
CA HIS A 78 -26.73 11.04 7.93
C HIS A 78 -26.70 12.24 6.97
N ALA A 79 -25.58 12.97 6.89
CA ALA A 79 -25.48 14.26 6.21
C ALA A 79 -26.48 15.29 6.79
N ASP A 80 -26.82 15.18 8.08
CA ASP A 80 -27.75 16.07 8.76
C ASP A 80 -27.13 17.46 8.96
N THR A 81 -27.69 18.43 8.24
CA THR A 81 -27.24 19.84 8.28
C THR A 81 -27.61 20.57 9.57
N THR A 82 -28.44 19.98 10.43
CA THR A 82 -28.86 20.57 11.72
C THR A 82 -27.89 20.27 12.86
N ILE A 83 -27.00 19.29 12.69
CA ILE A 83 -25.96 18.94 13.67
C ILE A 83 -24.99 20.12 13.84
N LYS A 84 -24.86 20.59 15.09
CA LYS A 84 -23.86 21.59 15.47
C LYS A 84 -22.47 20.99 15.38
N LYS A 85 -21.56 21.73 14.74
CA LYS A 85 -20.16 21.34 14.54
C LYS A 85 -19.28 22.57 14.47
N PRO A 86 -18.01 22.49 14.91
CA PRO A 86 -17.03 23.54 14.63
C PRO A 86 -16.71 23.57 13.13
N ALA A 87 -16.31 24.74 12.62
CA ALA A 87 -15.86 24.86 11.24
C ALA A 87 -14.54 24.09 11.03
N TRP A 88 -14.36 23.49 9.85
CA TRP A 88 -13.15 22.75 9.51
C TRP A 88 -11.88 23.60 9.74
N LEU A 89 -10.92 23.04 10.48
CA LEU A 89 -9.63 23.68 10.83
C LEU A 89 -9.72 24.94 11.72
N SER A 90 -10.88 25.23 12.32
CA SER A 90 -11.00 26.33 13.29
C SER A 90 -10.33 25.99 14.64
N PRO A 91 -10.04 26.98 15.50
CA PRO A 91 -9.56 26.73 16.86
C PRO A 91 -10.48 25.81 17.68
N GLU A 92 -11.80 25.91 17.50
CA GLU A 92 -12.80 25.07 18.16
C GLU A 92 -12.76 23.62 17.67
N TRP A 93 -12.43 23.39 16.39
CA TRP A 93 -12.17 22.06 15.85
C TRP A 93 -10.83 21.49 16.35
N ALA A 94 -9.79 22.32 16.38
CA ALA A 94 -8.45 21.90 16.78
C ALA A 94 -8.38 21.54 18.28
N ALA A 95 -9.18 22.19 19.14
CA ALA A 95 -9.17 21.97 20.58
C ALA A 95 -9.39 20.50 21.00
N PRO A 96 -10.45 19.78 20.58
CA PRO A 96 -10.62 18.36 20.89
C PRO A 96 -9.56 17.47 20.23
N VAL A 97 -9.07 17.79 19.04
CA VAL A 97 -7.98 17.04 18.37
C VAL A 97 -6.69 17.12 19.19
N ASN A 98 -6.31 18.33 19.61
CA ASN A 98 -5.15 18.57 20.47
C ASN A 98 -5.29 17.86 21.83
N TYR A 99 -6.50 17.83 22.39
CA TYR A 99 -6.77 17.07 23.61
C TYR A 99 -6.64 15.55 23.38
N ALA A 100 -7.21 15.02 22.30
CA ALA A 100 -7.12 13.60 21.96
C ALA A 100 -5.66 13.15 21.82
N LYS A 101 -4.82 13.91 21.11
CA LYS A 101 -3.39 13.64 21.01
C LYS A 101 -2.71 13.55 22.38
N ARG A 102 -2.85 14.59 23.21
CA ARG A 102 -2.23 14.61 24.56
C ARG A 102 -2.74 13.48 25.45
N CYS A 103 -4.03 13.14 25.33
CA CYS A 103 -4.63 12.04 26.06
C CYS A 103 -4.05 10.70 25.62
N ALA A 104 -3.97 10.45 24.30
CA ALA A 104 -3.35 9.25 23.74
C ALA A 104 -1.89 9.11 24.22
N ASP A 105 -1.09 10.16 24.12
CA ASP A 105 0.29 10.19 24.63
C ASP A 105 0.36 9.85 26.13
N SER A 106 -0.52 10.45 26.95
CA SER A 106 -0.56 10.18 28.39
C SER A 106 -0.93 8.74 28.74
N LEU A 107 -1.62 8.06 27.82
CA LEU A 107 -2.02 6.66 27.95
C LEU A 107 -1.01 5.70 27.31
N GLY A 108 0.03 6.19 26.61
CA GLY A 108 0.95 5.35 25.84
C GLY A 108 0.29 4.72 24.61
N LEU A 109 -0.66 5.43 24.01
CA LEU A 109 -1.29 5.09 22.73
C LEU A 109 -0.73 6.00 21.63
N GLY A 110 -0.55 5.47 20.43
CA GLY A 110 -0.33 6.31 19.25
C GLY A 110 -1.61 7.00 18.78
N CYS A 111 -1.46 8.09 18.02
CA CYS A 111 -2.56 8.86 17.48
C CYS A 111 -2.19 9.40 16.09
N ASP A 112 -2.68 8.73 15.05
CA ASP A 112 -2.53 9.08 13.65
C ASP A 112 -3.69 9.97 13.18
N PHE A 113 -3.55 10.59 12.01
CA PHE A 113 -4.53 11.50 11.44
C PHE A 113 -4.71 11.29 9.93
N THR A 114 -5.94 11.13 9.45
CA THR A 114 -6.26 11.30 8.02
C THR A 114 -5.89 12.71 7.58
N TYR A 115 -5.15 12.92 6.51
CA TYR A 115 -4.61 14.23 6.16
C TYR A 115 -5.57 15.10 5.32
N GLY A 116 -6.79 15.27 5.82
CA GLY A 116 -7.88 15.98 5.17
C GLY A 116 -9.22 15.57 5.77
N THR A 117 -10.32 16.11 5.23
CA THR A 117 -11.66 15.61 5.56
C THR A 117 -12.19 14.74 4.42
N LEU A 118 -12.60 13.52 4.76
CA LEU A 118 -12.93 12.48 3.79
C LEU A 118 -11.75 12.20 2.83
N TRP A 119 -12.00 11.33 1.85
CA TRP A 119 -11.12 11.08 0.71
C TRP A 119 -11.95 11.19 -0.59
N PRO A 120 -11.39 11.74 -1.68
CA PRO A 120 -10.06 12.35 -1.76
C PRO A 120 -10.00 13.71 -1.03
N PHE A 121 -8.77 14.23 -0.83
CA PHE A 121 -8.56 15.53 -0.18
C PHE A 121 -9.33 16.63 -0.89
N ASN A 122 -10.15 17.35 -0.12
CA ASN A 122 -10.99 18.41 -0.61
C ASN A 122 -11.11 19.52 0.45
N ASP A 123 -11.42 20.73 0.00
CA ASP A 123 -11.72 21.86 0.87
C ASP A 123 -12.66 22.83 0.14
N PRO A 124 -13.75 23.29 0.78
CA PRO A 124 -14.63 24.32 0.20
C PRO A 124 -13.95 25.65 -0.14
N ASP A 125 -12.83 25.95 0.52
CA ASP A 125 -12.05 27.17 0.32
C ASP A 125 -10.80 26.93 -0.56
N LEU A 126 -10.64 25.72 -1.14
CA LEU A 126 -9.56 25.45 -2.08
C LEU A 126 -9.76 26.29 -3.37
N PRO A 127 -8.77 27.09 -3.80
CA PRO A 127 -8.87 27.84 -5.06
C PRO A 127 -9.06 26.90 -6.26
N ILE A 128 -9.83 27.33 -7.26
CA ILE A 128 -10.04 26.55 -8.51
C ILE A 128 -8.69 26.24 -9.20
N ALA A 129 -7.71 27.14 -9.10
CA ALA A 129 -6.37 26.92 -9.65
C ALA A 129 -5.66 25.69 -9.05
N ASP A 130 -5.95 25.37 -7.78
CA ASP A 130 -5.36 24.27 -7.01
C ASP A 130 -6.23 23.01 -7.04
N ALA A 131 -7.37 23.05 -7.72
CA ALA A 131 -8.28 21.93 -7.84
C ALA A 131 -7.84 20.96 -8.95
N SER A 132 -8.18 19.68 -8.79
CA SER A 132 -7.96 18.65 -9.80
C SER A 132 -8.58 19.06 -11.14
N ARG A 133 -7.99 18.62 -12.25
CA ARG A 133 -8.43 18.99 -13.59
C ARG A 133 -8.57 17.77 -14.48
N VAL A 134 -9.54 17.84 -15.37
CA VAL A 134 -9.77 16.86 -16.42
C VAL A 134 -9.57 17.56 -17.75
N PHE A 135 -8.87 16.92 -18.69
CA PHE A 135 -8.64 17.47 -20.01
C PHE A 135 -9.97 17.82 -20.70
N GLY A 136 -10.04 19.00 -21.31
CA GLY A 136 -11.26 19.53 -21.94
C GLY A 136 -12.30 20.12 -20.98
N GLN A 137 -12.15 19.96 -19.66
CA GLN A 137 -13.06 20.53 -18.66
C GLN A 137 -12.53 21.87 -18.14
N THR A 138 -13.20 22.97 -18.51
CA THR A 138 -12.70 24.35 -18.23
C THR A 138 -13.47 25.12 -17.17
N SER A 139 -14.68 24.70 -16.78
CA SER A 139 -15.60 25.55 -16.01
C SER A 139 -15.98 25.04 -14.62
N PHE A 140 -15.86 23.75 -14.34
CA PHE A 140 -16.29 23.15 -13.07
C PHE A 140 -15.26 22.11 -12.63
N PRO A 141 -14.38 22.38 -11.66
CA PRO A 141 -13.44 21.36 -11.20
C PRO A 141 -14.20 20.20 -10.53
N PRO A 142 -13.60 19.00 -10.46
CA PRO A 142 -14.12 17.90 -9.66
C PRO A 142 -14.34 18.34 -8.21
N THR A 143 -15.48 17.93 -7.65
CA THR A 143 -15.88 18.30 -6.30
C THR A 143 -16.23 17.09 -5.47
N ARG A 144 -16.15 17.24 -4.15
CA ARG A 144 -16.63 16.26 -3.19
C ARG A 144 -17.70 16.90 -2.34
N THR A 145 -18.80 16.18 -2.17
CA THR A 145 -19.81 16.49 -1.18
C THR A 145 -19.57 15.60 0.03
N ARG A 146 -20.00 16.04 1.23
CA ARG A 146 -19.89 15.28 2.49
C ARG A 146 -18.49 15.27 3.13
N GLY A 147 -17.73 16.36 2.99
CA GLY A 147 -16.67 16.66 3.95
C GLY A 147 -17.23 17.11 5.30
N TRP A 148 -16.34 17.40 6.25
CA TRP A 148 -16.66 17.92 7.59
C TRP A 148 -17.60 19.12 7.52
N ASP A 149 -17.35 20.03 6.58
CA ASP A 149 -18.08 21.28 6.38
C ASP A 149 -19.41 21.13 5.60
N HIS A 150 -19.90 19.91 5.38
CA HIS A 150 -21.20 19.69 4.74
C HIS A 150 -22.31 20.56 5.40
N PRO A 151 -23.13 21.29 4.61
CA PRO A 151 -23.40 21.13 3.17
C PRO A 151 -22.49 21.89 2.20
N ARG A 152 -21.42 22.55 2.66
CA ARG A 152 -20.46 23.19 1.74
C ARG A 152 -19.81 22.12 0.85
N ILE A 153 -19.62 22.47 -0.43
CA ILE A 153 -19.02 21.59 -1.43
C ILE A 153 -17.53 21.90 -1.51
N GLY A 154 -16.69 20.88 -1.40
CA GLY A 154 -15.23 21.00 -1.50
C GLY A 154 -14.72 20.80 -2.92
N HIS A 155 -13.78 21.62 -3.38
CA HIS A 155 -13.01 21.28 -4.58
C HIS A 155 -11.98 20.22 -4.22
N ILE A 156 -11.81 19.22 -5.08
CA ILE A 156 -10.81 18.14 -4.87
C ILE A 156 -9.43 18.70 -5.21
N LEU A 157 -8.42 18.45 -4.37
CA LEU A 157 -7.04 18.88 -4.55
C LEU A 157 -6.45 18.36 -5.88
N ASN A 158 -5.64 19.18 -6.55
CA ASN A 158 -4.80 18.74 -7.66
C ASN A 158 -3.62 17.91 -7.14
N HIS A 159 -3.74 16.58 -7.24
CA HIS A 159 -2.69 15.64 -6.81
C HIS A 159 -1.56 15.49 -7.85
N LEU A 160 -1.58 16.26 -8.94
CA LEU A 160 -0.50 16.33 -9.92
C LEU A 160 0.36 17.59 -9.76
N ASP A 161 0.05 18.47 -8.81
CA ASP A 161 0.78 19.75 -8.62
C ASP A 161 1.28 19.88 -7.18
N SER A 162 2.59 19.79 -7.00
CA SER A 162 3.24 19.90 -5.70
C SER A 162 3.08 21.29 -5.07
N ALA A 163 2.90 22.34 -5.87
CA ALA A 163 2.64 23.68 -5.35
C ALA A 163 1.22 23.77 -4.78
N ALA A 164 0.23 23.17 -5.45
CA ALA A 164 -1.14 23.04 -4.93
C ALA A 164 -1.17 22.23 -3.63
N PHE A 165 -0.51 21.06 -3.62
CA PHE A 165 -0.36 20.25 -2.40
C PHE A 165 0.28 21.05 -1.26
N ASN A 166 1.38 21.76 -1.51
CA ASN A 166 2.07 22.53 -0.47
C ASN A 166 1.20 23.65 0.14
N ARG A 167 0.37 24.32 -0.67
CA ARG A 167 -0.60 25.32 -0.18
C ARG A 167 -1.68 24.68 0.69
N TYR A 168 -2.24 23.56 0.26
CA TYR A 168 -3.21 22.78 1.03
C TYR A 168 -2.61 22.31 2.36
N ALA A 169 -1.43 21.70 2.30
CA ALA A 169 -0.69 21.22 3.47
C ALA A 169 -0.38 22.32 4.48
N ALA A 170 -0.03 23.53 4.03
CA ALA A 170 0.25 24.66 4.93
C ALA A 170 -0.97 25.02 5.81
N LYS A 171 -2.18 24.98 5.25
CA LYS A 171 -3.43 25.26 5.99
C LYS A 171 -3.69 24.21 7.08
N LEU A 172 -3.61 22.93 6.72
CA LEU A 172 -3.75 21.81 7.65
C LEU A 172 -2.70 21.83 8.76
N ASN A 173 -1.43 22.02 8.39
CA ASN A 173 -0.33 22.02 9.33
C ASN A 173 -0.42 23.16 10.35
N ALA A 174 -0.92 24.33 9.95
CA ALA A 174 -1.14 25.42 10.89
C ALA A 174 -2.18 25.02 11.97
N ALA A 175 -3.31 24.43 11.55
CA ALA A 175 -4.38 24.01 12.45
C ALA A 175 -3.98 22.83 13.35
N MET A 176 -3.14 21.93 12.85
CA MET A 176 -2.69 20.71 13.54
C MET A 176 -1.38 20.87 14.32
N SER A 177 -0.75 22.04 14.29
CA SER A 177 0.59 22.29 14.84
C SER A 177 0.79 21.84 16.29
N GLU A 178 -0.24 21.96 17.14
CA GLU A 178 -0.21 21.46 18.52
C GLU A 178 -0.43 19.94 18.62
N ALA A 179 -1.25 19.35 17.75
CA ALA A 179 -1.52 17.91 17.68
C ALA A 179 -0.34 17.11 17.12
N TYR A 180 0.62 17.76 16.44
CA TYR A 180 1.86 17.11 16.00
C TYR A 180 2.94 17.03 17.08
N LYS A 181 2.72 17.64 18.26
CA LYS A 181 3.67 17.55 19.37
C LYS A 181 3.53 16.20 20.10
N GLY A 182 4.60 15.82 20.81
CA GLY A 182 4.63 14.60 21.63
C GLY A 182 5.21 13.42 20.87
N SER A 183 4.59 12.25 20.99
CA SER A 183 4.98 11.08 20.18
C SER A 183 4.74 11.34 18.68
N PRO A 184 5.58 10.82 17.77
CA PRO A 184 5.36 10.94 16.34
C PRO A 184 4.02 10.34 15.90
N SER A 185 3.34 11.01 14.97
CA SER A 185 2.07 10.57 14.40
C SER A 185 2.23 10.14 12.95
N GLY A 186 1.48 9.12 12.55
CA GLY A 186 1.24 8.82 11.15
C GLY A 186 0.35 9.90 10.53
N ILE A 187 0.85 10.50 9.46
CA ILE A 187 0.09 11.39 8.60
C ILE A 187 -0.42 10.54 7.44
N PHE A 188 -1.73 10.31 7.40
CA PHE A 188 -2.32 9.27 6.58
C PHE A 188 -3.03 9.83 5.34
N VAL A 189 -2.82 9.21 4.18
CA VAL A 189 -3.66 9.38 2.98
C VAL A 189 -4.31 8.06 2.59
N ASP A 190 -5.62 8.10 2.38
CA ASP A 190 -6.43 6.98 1.93
C ASP A 190 -6.17 6.65 0.44
N SER A 191 -6.80 5.59 -0.05
CA SER A 191 -6.76 5.16 -1.45
C SER A 191 -7.16 6.27 -2.43
N TRP A 192 -6.67 6.15 -3.66
CA TRP A 192 -6.90 7.16 -4.70
C TRP A 192 -8.35 7.13 -5.22
N GLU A 193 -9.12 8.15 -4.87
CA GLU A 193 -10.51 8.36 -5.35
C GLU A 193 -10.68 9.63 -6.20
N VAL A 194 -9.59 10.15 -6.78
CA VAL A 194 -9.67 11.24 -7.77
C VAL A 194 -10.03 10.65 -9.13
N GLU A 195 -10.93 11.29 -9.89
CA GLU A 195 -11.25 10.88 -11.25
C GLU A 195 -9.96 10.72 -12.07
N THR A 196 -9.79 9.54 -12.69
CA THR A 196 -8.54 9.16 -13.35
C THR A 196 -8.66 9.29 -14.86
N ARG A 197 -9.87 9.28 -15.41
CA ARG A 197 -10.08 9.47 -16.83
C ARG A 197 -9.79 10.91 -17.22
N ASN A 198 -8.96 11.05 -18.25
CA ASN A 198 -8.50 12.32 -18.79
C ASN A 198 -7.88 13.24 -17.73
N LEU A 199 -7.33 12.69 -16.64
CA LEU A 199 -6.71 13.48 -15.57
C LEU A 199 -5.59 14.37 -16.15
N TRP A 200 -5.54 15.62 -15.72
CA TRP A 200 -4.72 16.63 -16.37
C TRP A 200 -4.20 17.67 -15.38
N THR A 201 -3.12 18.35 -15.75
CA THR A 201 -2.65 19.55 -15.06
C THR A 201 -1.94 20.48 -16.04
N GLU A 202 -1.69 21.72 -15.63
CA GLU A 202 -0.92 22.67 -16.44
C GLU A 202 0.51 22.15 -16.70
N GLY A 203 1.01 22.34 -17.91
CA GLY A 203 2.33 21.83 -18.32
C GLY A 203 2.35 20.37 -18.79
N PHE A 204 1.31 19.58 -18.53
CA PHE A 204 1.29 18.14 -18.88
C PHE A 204 1.56 17.89 -20.37
N GLY A 205 0.89 18.61 -21.27
CA GLY A 205 1.04 18.44 -22.71
C GLY A 205 2.45 18.77 -23.23
N ASP A 206 3.13 19.74 -22.62
CA ASP A 206 4.50 20.09 -22.98
C ASP A 206 5.52 19.07 -22.44
N THR A 207 5.30 18.54 -21.23
CA THR A 207 6.09 17.41 -20.70
C THR A 207 5.91 16.19 -21.59
N PHE A 208 4.67 15.87 -21.98
CA PHE A 208 4.37 14.78 -22.88
C PHE A 208 5.09 14.94 -24.23
N PHE A 209 4.98 16.12 -24.85
CA PHE A 209 5.65 16.41 -26.11
C PHE A 209 7.17 16.28 -26.00
N THR A 210 7.76 16.73 -24.89
CA THR A 210 9.19 16.63 -24.64
C THR A 210 9.64 15.16 -24.51
N ARG A 211 8.85 14.33 -23.82
CA ARG A 211 9.19 12.92 -23.57
C ARG A 211 8.95 12.01 -24.79
N HIS A 212 7.85 12.22 -25.50
CA HIS A 212 7.40 11.33 -26.58
C HIS A 212 7.50 11.94 -27.98
N GLY A 213 7.83 13.22 -28.13
CA GLY A 213 8.08 13.85 -29.43
C GLY A 213 6.83 14.10 -30.30
N TYR A 214 5.62 13.94 -29.75
CA TYR A 214 4.36 14.26 -30.43
C TYR A 214 3.34 14.87 -29.45
N ARG A 215 2.36 15.60 -29.97
CA ARG A 215 1.32 16.27 -29.18
C ARG A 215 0.20 15.29 -28.85
N ILE A 216 -0.20 15.21 -27.58
CA ILE A 216 -1.27 14.32 -27.10
C ILE A 216 -2.65 14.97 -27.22
N GLU A 217 -2.74 16.29 -27.12
CA GLU A 217 -3.98 17.05 -27.06
C GLU A 217 -4.96 16.72 -28.21
N PRO A 218 -4.52 16.56 -29.47
CA PRO A 218 -5.41 16.17 -30.57
C PRO A 218 -5.87 14.70 -30.53
N LEU A 219 -5.31 13.89 -29.64
CA LEU A 219 -5.49 12.44 -29.57
C LEU A 219 -6.23 11.99 -28.30
N MET A 220 -6.53 12.91 -27.38
CA MET A 220 -7.17 12.60 -26.10
C MET A 220 -8.52 11.89 -26.26
N ASP A 221 -9.29 12.21 -27.31
CA ASP A 221 -10.57 11.55 -27.59
C ASP A 221 -10.43 10.06 -27.94
N SER A 222 -9.25 9.63 -28.40
CA SER A 222 -8.94 8.24 -28.77
C SER A 222 -8.21 7.47 -27.66
N LEU A 223 -7.86 8.11 -26.55
CA LEU A 223 -6.94 7.59 -25.54
C LEU A 223 -7.34 6.20 -25.00
N TYR A 224 -8.64 5.95 -24.85
CA TYR A 224 -9.17 4.71 -24.27
C TYR A 224 -9.76 3.74 -25.30
N MET A 225 -9.57 4.02 -26.60
CA MET A 225 -10.09 3.16 -27.67
C MET A 225 -9.17 1.97 -27.92
N ALA A 226 -9.76 0.82 -28.28
CA ALA A 226 -9.00 -0.34 -28.72
C ALA A 226 -8.10 -0.01 -29.92
N GLY A 227 -6.84 -0.44 -29.89
CA GLY A 227 -5.80 -0.11 -30.87
C GLY A 227 -4.99 1.15 -30.54
N TYR A 228 -5.29 1.85 -29.45
CA TYR A 228 -4.56 3.03 -28.97
C TYR A 228 -3.79 2.77 -27.66
N GLU A 229 -3.54 1.50 -27.33
CA GLU A 229 -2.88 1.10 -26.08
C GLU A 229 -1.49 1.72 -25.92
N ASP A 230 -0.73 1.83 -27.02
CA ASP A 230 0.57 2.50 -27.04
C ASP A 230 0.48 4.01 -26.70
N LEU A 231 -0.60 4.69 -27.11
CA LEU A 231 -0.86 6.09 -26.76
C LEU A 231 -1.22 6.20 -25.27
N PHE A 232 -2.06 5.29 -24.77
CA PHE A 232 -2.42 5.25 -23.35
C PHE A 232 -1.21 4.97 -22.47
N TYR A 233 -0.32 4.06 -22.88
CA TYR A 233 0.95 3.81 -22.20
C TYR A 233 1.83 5.07 -22.11
N ASP A 234 2.03 5.79 -23.23
CA ASP A 234 2.80 7.03 -23.24
C ASP A 234 2.16 8.08 -22.29
N TYR A 235 0.83 8.15 -22.25
CA TYR A 235 0.11 9.04 -21.33
C TYR A 235 0.32 8.65 -19.85
N MET A 236 0.20 7.36 -19.54
CA MET A 236 0.41 6.82 -18.19
C MET A 236 1.85 7.04 -17.70
N CYS A 237 2.85 6.96 -18.58
CA CYS A 237 4.23 7.26 -18.25
C CYS A 237 4.39 8.68 -17.67
N VAL A 238 3.78 9.68 -18.32
CA VAL A 238 3.82 11.08 -17.85
C VAL A 238 2.96 11.25 -16.62
N LEU A 239 1.75 10.68 -16.61
CA LEU A 239 0.83 10.78 -15.47
C LEU A 239 1.42 10.19 -14.19
N SER A 240 2.13 9.06 -14.30
CA SER A 240 2.85 8.43 -13.20
C SER A 240 3.84 9.40 -12.55
N ASP A 241 4.69 10.07 -13.34
CA ASP A 241 5.65 11.05 -12.82
C ASP A 241 4.95 12.20 -12.10
N TYR A 242 3.88 12.74 -12.71
CA TYR A 242 3.12 13.83 -12.10
C TYR A 242 2.44 13.43 -10.78
N ALA A 243 1.93 12.21 -10.66
CA ALA A 243 1.34 11.74 -9.40
C ALA A 243 2.40 11.54 -8.30
N LEU A 244 3.56 10.98 -8.65
CA LEU A 244 4.65 10.72 -7.71
C LEU A 244 5.31 12.04 -7.23
N GLU A 245 5.66 12.92 -8.15
CA GLU A 245 6.36 14.18 -7.87
C GLU A 245 5.42 15.31 -7.46
N GLY A 246 4.16 15.25 -7.89
CA GLY A 246 3.11 16.21 -7.54
C GLY A 246 2.53 15.98 -6.15
N PHE A 247 2.47 14.72 -5.69
CA PHE A 247 1.79 14.40 -4.44
C PHE A 247 2.58 13.49 -3.50
N TYR A 248 2.85 12.24 -3.85
CA TYR A 248 3.32 11.26 -2.85
C TYR A 248 4.69 11.59 -2.24
N ARG A 249 5.67 11.99 -3.05
CA ARG A 249 6.99 12.41 -2.55
C ARG A 249 6.88 13.72 -1.73
N PRO A 250 6.23 14.79 -2.21
CA PRO A 250 5.93 15.97 -1.38
C PRO A 250 5.16 15.67 -0.08
N PHE A 251 4.24 14.70 -0.11
CA PHE A 251 3.46 14.28 1.06
C PHE A 251 4.34 13.66 2.14
N THR A 252 5.25 12.77 1.76
CA THR A 252 6.25 12.21 2.67
C THR A 252 7.18 13.26 3.25
N GLU A 253 7.67 14.18 2.40
CA GLU A 253 8.48 15.31 2.88
C GLU A 253 7.72 16.18 3.88
N ASN A 254 6.44 16.43 3.62
CA ASN A 254 5.58 17.19 4.51
C ASN A 254 5.35 16.48 5.85
N ALA A 255 5.06 15.18 5.84
CA ALA A 255 4.85 14.38 7.05
C ALA A 255 6.09 14.41 7.96
N ARG A 256 7.28 14.20 7.37
CA ARG A 256 8.57 14.31 8.07
C ARG A 256 8.82 15.73 8.61
N ARG A 257 8.48 16.77 7.82
CA ARG A 257 8.64 18.19 8.22
C ARG A 257 7.84 18.56 9.46
N VAL A 258 6.67 17.95 9.66
CA VAL A 258 5.84 18.20 10.86
C VAL A 258 6.22 17.31 12.05
N GLY A 259 7.27 16.49 11.93
CA GLY A 259 7.73 15.59 12.99
C GLY A 259 7.00 14.25 13.04
N GLY A 260 6.18 13.94 12.03
CA GLY A 260 5.53 12.64 11.85
C GLY A 260 6.22 11.79 10.78
N PHE A 261 5.48 10.81 10.27
CA PHE A 261 5.85 9.94 9.15
C PHE A 261 4.66 9.78 8.20
N SER A 262 4.89 9.53 6.91
CA SER A 262 3.80 9.29 5.97
C SER A 262 3.29 7.85 6.04
N ARG A 263 1.97 7.70 6.07
CA ARG A 263 1.28 6.43 5.81
C ARG A 263 0.35 6.62 4.62
N ALA A 264 0.36 5.69 3.67
CA ALA A 264 -0.46 5.87 2.46
C ALA A 264 -0.96 4.56 1.89
N GLN A 265 -2.26 4.54 1.57
CA GLN A 265 -2.82 3.56 0.64
C GLN A 265 -2.59 4.06 -0.78
N CYS A 266 -1.60 3.48 -1.47
CA CYS A 266 -1.30 3.87 -2.85
C CYS A 266 -2.21 3.17 -3.87
N GLY A 267 -3.22 2.42 -3.43
CA GLY A 267 -4.17 1.76 -4.32
C GLY A 267 -4.92 2.77 -5.20
N GLY A 268 -5.06 2.45 -6.50
CA GLY A 268 -5.88 3.20 -7.45
C GLY A 268 -5.18 4.40 -8.09
N VAL A 269 -3.99 4.79 -7.62
CA VAL A 269 -3.21 5.86 -8.26
C VAL A 269 -2.86 5.46 -9.69
N PRO A 270 -3.00 6.36 -10.69
CA PRO A 270 -2.58 6.10 -12.05
C PRO A 270 -1.05 6.29 -12.20
N ALA A 271 -0.27 5.50 -11.47
CA ALA A 271 1.18 5.54 -11.45
C ALA A 271 1.80 4.14 -11.35
N ASP A 272 3.13 4.06 -11.39
CA ASP A 272 3.85 2.85 -10.96
C ASP A 272 3.54 2.62 -9.47
N LEU A 273 2.72 1.60 -9.19
CA LEU A 273 2.23 1.32 -7.84
C LEU A 273 3.36 0.95 -6.88
N LEU A 274 4.42 0.30 -7.35
CA LEU A 274 5.56 -0.01 -6.48
C LEU A 274 6.32 1.27 -6.13
N ALA A 275 6.56 2.15 -7.12
CA ALA A 275 7.20 3.45 -6.87
C ALA A 275 6.38 4.33 -5.92
N ALA A 276 5.05 4.34 -6.05
CA ALA A 276 4.16 5.06 -5.14
C ALA A 276 4.27 4.51 -3.70
N ASN A 277 4.21 3.20 -3.51
CA ASN A 277 4.40 2.58 -2.18
C ASN A 277 5.82 2.80 -1.64
N MET A 278 6.85 2.83 -2.49
CA MET A 278 8.23 3.11 -2.08
C MET A 278 8.46 4.59 -1.70
N SER A 279 7.56 5.49 -2.09
CA SER A 279 7.70 6.92 -1.82
C SER A 279 7.21 7.35 -0.42
N VAL A 280 6.66 6.42 0.37
CA VAL A 280 6.08 6.69 1.71
C VAL A 280 6.78 5.92 2.82
N ASP A 281 6.76 6.43 4.05
CA ASP A 281 7.45 5.83 5.21
C ASP A 281 6.80 4.50 5.64
N VAL A 282 5.46 4.44 5.58
CA VAL A 282 4.66 3.24 5.87
C VAL A 282 3.69 3.00 4.71
N PRO A 283 3.99 2.09 3.77
CA PRO A 283 3.03 1.70 2.74
C PRO A 283 1.89 0.92 3.38
N GLU A 284 0.66 1.26 2.99
CA GLU A 284 -0.56 0.65 3.47
C GLU A 284 -1.30 -0.09 2.36
N THR A 285 -1.80 -1.28 2.68
CA THR A 285 -2.75 -2.02 1.86
C THR A 285 -4.14 -2.02 2.50
N GLU A 286 -5.09 -2.75 1.93
CA GLU A 286 -6.44 -2.89 2.46
C GLU A 286 -7.06 -4.20 2.03
N ALA A 287 -8.02 -4.68 2.81
CA ALA A 287 -8.80 -5.87 2.50
C ALA A 287 -10.28 -5.51 2.36
N ILE A 288 -10.62 -4.98 1.17
CA ILE A 288 -11.98 -4.71 0.67
C ILE A 288 -11.95 -4.32 -0.81
N LEU A 289 -11.15 -3.31 -1.15
CA LEU A 289 -10.94 -2.85 -2.53
C LEU A 289 -10.04 -3.83 -3.28
N TYR A 290 -9.06 -4.39 -2.56
CA TYR A 290 -8.16 -5.42 -3.05
C TYR A 290 -8.34 -6.71 -2.27
N GLU A 291 -8.11 -7.83 -2.95
CA GLU A 291 -7.89 -9.11 -2.28
C GLU A 291 -6.56 -9.05 -1.50
N PRO A 292 -6.41 -9.77 -0.36
CA PRO A 292 -5.24 -9.66 0.51
C PRO A 292 -3.87 -9.86 -0.18
N ASN A 293 -3.82 -10.61 -1.29
CA ASN A 293 -2.59 -10.81 -2.08
C ASN A 293 -2.02 -9.50 -2.65
N TYR A 294 -2.85 -8.48 -2.88
CA TYR A 294 -2.39 -7.16 -3.33
C TYR A 294 -1.42 -6.53 -2.33
N GLY A 295 -1.55 -6.85 -1.04
CA GLY A 295 -0.65 -6.42 0.03
C GLY A 295 0.83 -6.72 -0.24
N ARG A 296 1.13 -7.70 -1.10
CA ARG A 296 2.50 -8.00 -1.52
C ARG A 296 3.18 -6.85 -2.25
N ILE A 297 2.45 -5.98 -2.94
CA ILE A 297 3.03 -4.77 -3.58
C ILE A 297 3.55 -3.82 -2.50
N ALA A 298 2.71 -3.48 -1.51
CA ALA A 298 3.09 -2.66 -0.36
C ALA A 298 4.23 -3.30 0.45
N ALA A 299 4.16 -4.61 0.68
CA ALA A 299 5.20 -5.34 1.42
C ALA A 299 6.54 -5.41 0.67
N SER A 300 6.51 -5.51 -0.66
CA SER A 300 7.73 -5.46 -1.48
C SER A 300 8.36 -4.08 -1.41
N ALA A 301 7.58 -3.01 -1.51
CA ALA A 301 8.07 -1.64 -1.36
C ALA A 301 8.73 -1.39 -0.01
N ALA A 302 8.11 -1.81 1.09
CA ALA A 302 8.69 -1.69 2.43
C ALA A 302 10.00 -2.48 2.56
N ALA A 303 10.03 -3.72 2.06
CA ALA A 303 11.23 -4.56 2.08
C ALA A 303 12.39 -3.93 1.30
N LEU A 304 12.11 -3.40 0.11
CA LEU A 304 13.11 -2.75 -0.75
C LEU A 304 13.68 -1.47 -0.12
N ASN A 305 12.90 -0.77 0.71
CA ASN A 305 13.34 0.43 1.43
C ASN A 305 13.91 0.16 2.84
N ASP A 306 14.00 -1.11 3.27
CA ASP A 306 14.34 -1.48 4.65
C ASP A 306 13.39 -0.86 5.70
N TYR A 307 12.13 -0.64 5.32
CA TYR A 307 11.10 -0.17 6.22
C TYR A 307 10.50 -1.34 7.01
N PRO A 308 10.42 -1.25 8.35
CA PRO A 308 10.02 -2.38 9.18
C PRO A 308 8.51 -2.64 9.17
N VAL A 309 7.70 -1.66 8.74
CA VAL A 309 6.25 -1.68 8.89
C VAL A 309 5.52 -1.61 7.55
N VAL A 310 4.53 -2.49 7.40
CA VAL A 310 3.53 -2.47 6.33
C VAL A 310 2.17 -2.51 7.03
N SER A 311 1.34 -1.49 6.83
CA SER A 311 0.04 -1.43 7.46
C SER A 311 -1.08 -1.94 6.56
N SER A 312 -2.24 -2.22 7.15
CA SER A 312 -3.46 -2.52 6.40
C SER A 312 -4.71 -1.97 7.08
N GLU A 313 -5.53 -1.25 6.31
CA GLU A 313 -6.94 -1.08 6.66
C GLU A 313 -7.65 -2.42 6.54
N THR A 314 -8.18 -2.90 7.66
CA THR A 314 -8.58 -4.29 7.82
C THR A 314 -10.03 -4.42 8.31
N PHE A 315 -10.69 -5.49 7.85
CA PHE A 315 -12.07 -5.90 8.15
C PHE A 315 -13.17 -5.01 7.56
N THR A 316 -12.83 -4.18 6.59
CA THR A 316 -13.81 -3.36 5.88
C THR A 316 -14.76 -4.23 5.06
N CYS A 317 -16.07 -4.09 5.25
CA CYS A 317 -17.14 -4.79 4.53
C CYS A 317 -16.90 -6.29 4.30
N ILE A 318 -16.46 -7.02 5.33
CA ILE A 318 -16.13 -8.44 5.23
C ILE A 318 -17.27 -9.31 4.66
N TYR A 319 -18.53 -8.94 4.90
CA TYR A 319 -19.72 -9.63 4.37
C TYR A 319 -20.37 -8.91 3.18
N GLY A 320 -19.62 -8.04 2.52
CA GLY A 320 -20.06 -7.27 1.38
C GLY A 320 -20.62 -5.90 1.75
N TRP A 321 -21.07 -5.22 0.71
CA TRP A 321 -21.45 -3.81 0.77
C TRP A 321 -22.95 -3.64 0.58
N ARG A 322 -23.56 -2.74 1.35
CA ARG A 322 -24.90 -2.18 1.05
C ARG A 322 -24.74 -0.75 0.57
N LYS A 323 -25.48 -0.38 -0.49
CA LYS A 323 -25.49 1.00 -0.99
C LYS A 323 -25.79 1.97 0.17
N TRP A 324 -25.13 3.12 0.14
CA TRP A 324 -25.13 4.11 1.22
C TRP A 324 -26.55 4.45 1.72
N GLY A 325 -26.70 4.54 3.05
CA GLY A 325 -27.99 4.82 3.71
C GLY A 325 -28.43 3.78 4.75
N GLY A 326 -27.63 2.73 4.97
CA GLY A 326 -27.86 1.74 6.01
C GLY A 326 -26.57 1.00 6.39
N LYS A 327 -26.65 0.22 7.47
CA LYS A 327 -25.56 -0.64 7.94
C LYS A 327 -25.23 -1.72 6.92
N GLY A 328 -23.95 -2.08 6.83
CA GLY A 328 -23.48 -3.22 6.05
C GLY A 328 -24.10 -4.55 6.50
N PRO A 329 -24.09 -5.59 5.65
CA PRO A 329 -24.52 -6.93 6.03
C PRO A 329 -23.82 -7.41 7.30
N TYR A 330 -24.59 -7.93 8.27
CA TYR A 330 -24.11 -8.43 9.57
C TYR A 330 -23.25 -7.45 10.38
N GLN A 331 -23.34 -6.14 10.12
CA GLN A 331 -22.67 -5.16 10.96
C GLN A 331 -23.19 -5.24 12.40
N GLU A 332 -22.29 -5.18 13.39
CA GLU A 332 -22.54 -5.47 14.81
C GLU A 332 -22.88 -6.94 15.11
N GLN A 333 -22.57 -7.86 14.20
CA GLN A 333 -22.75 -9.31 14.35
C GLN A 333 -21.51 -10.10 13.88
N GLU A 334 -20.42 -9.40 13.56
CA GLU A 334 -19.25 -9.96 12.90
C GLU A 334 -18.61 -11.13 13.68
N GLN A 335 -18.12 -12.13 12.94
CA GLN A 335 -17.43 -13.29 13.51
C GLN A 335 -15.92 -13.06 13.58
N VAL A 336 -15.33 -13.30 14.75
CA VAL A 336 -13.87 -13.21 14.91
C VAL A 336 -13.14 -14.25 14.05
N ALA A 337 -13.72 -15.43 13.82
CA ALA A 337 -13.09 -16.44 12.99
C ALA A 337 -13.02 -16.03 11.50
N ASP A 338 -14.03 -15.31 11.00
CA ASP A 338 -14.01 -14.75 9.64
C ASP A 338 -12.97 -13.63 9.53
N MET A 339 -12.92 -12.76 10.54
CA MET A 339 -11.87 -11.73 10.65
C MET A 339 -10.48 -12.35 10.75
N ARG A 340 -10.30 -13.46 11.46
CA ARG A 340 -9.01 -14.17 11.52
C ARG A 340 -8.54 -14.63 10.14
N LEU A 341 -9.42 -15.14 9.27
CA LEU A 341 -9.05 -15.49 7.90
C LEU A 341 -8.48 -14.29 7.13
N VAL A 342 -9.10 -13.11 7.27
CA VAL A 342 -8.63 -11.87 6.62
C VAL A 342 -7.27 -11.45 7.17
N ALA A 343 -7.11 -11.45 8.51
CA ALA A 343 -5.84 -11.08 9.15
C ALA A 343 -4.71 -12.03 8.73
N ASP A 344 -4.97 -13.34 8.72
CA ASP A 344 -3.98 -14.35 8.35
C ASP A 344 -3.57 -14.23 6.87
N ALA A 345 -4.51 -13.96 5.97
CA ALA A 345 -4.22 -13.70 4.56
C ALA A 345 -3.33 -12.45 4.39
N LEU A 346 -3.59 -11.38 5.15
CA LEU A 346 -2.80 -10.16 5.13
C LEU A 346 -1.38 -10.39 5.68
N PHE A 347 -1.24 -11.11 6.79
CA PHE A 347 0.07 -11.47 7.35
C PHE A 347 0.91 -12.32 6.37
N ALA A 348 0.29 -13.29 5.69
CA ALA A 348 0.96 -14.11 4.68
C ALA A 348 1.34 -13.34 3.40
N ASN A 349 0.82 -12.12 3.21
CA ASN A 349 1.19 -11.22 2.13
C ASN A 349 1.97 -9.99 2.61
N GLY A 350 2.52 -10.06 3.84
CA GLY A 350 3.54 -9.14 4.34
C GLY A 350 3.05 -7.95 5.15
N THR A 351 1.75 -7.83 5.40
CA THR A 351 1.21 -6.87 6.38
C THR A 351 1.74 -7.23 7.77
N ASN A 352 2.08 -6.24 8.58
CA ASN A 352 2.51 -6.46 9.97
C ASN A 352 2.09 -5.32 10.94
N GLN A 353 1.16 -4.45 10.53
CA GLN A 353 0.47 -3.47 11.37
C GLN A 353 -1.00 -3.39 10.96
N ILE A 354 -1.91 -3.93 11.77
CA ILE A 354 -3.35 -3.92 11.48
C ILE A 354 -3.97 -2.60 11.93
N PHE A 355 -4.81 -2.00 11.07
CA PHE A 355 -5.72 -0.91 11.38
C PHE A 355 -7.16 -1.38 11.19
N TRP A 356 -7.93 -1.48 12.27
CA TRP A 356 -9.35 -1.83 12.19
C TRP A 356 -10.14 -0.69 11.54
N HIS A 357 -11.01 -1.01 10.58
CA HIS A 357 -11.92 -0.05 9.94
C HIS A 357 -13.20 0.27 10.75
N GLY A 358 -13.36 -0.25 11.96
CA GLY A 358 -12.92 0.59 13.06
C GLY A 358 -14.09 1.07 13.91
N MET A 359 -13.89 2.15 14.67
CA MET A 359 -14.79 2.57 15.75
C MET A 359 -15.36 3.97 15.47
N PRO A 360 -16.68 4.17 15.47
CA PRO A 360 -17.26 5.50 15.43
C PRO A 360 -17.17 6.22 16.78
N TYR A 361 -16.81 7.51 16.77
CA TYR A 361 -16.89 8.35 17.97
C TYR A 361 -18.34 8.44 18.43
N ASN A 362 -18.60 8.06 19.68
CA ASN A 362 -19.90 8.18 20.32
C ASN A 362 -19.77 8.78 21.72
N ARG A 363 -20.79 9.53 22.15
CA ARG A 363 -20.90 9.93 23.56
C ARG A 363 -21.04 8.69 24.45
N ARG A 364 -20.54 8.74 25.68
CA ARG A 364 -20.66 7.61 26.61
C ARG A 364 -22.11 7.16 26.75
N GLY A 365 -22.39 5.91 26.38
CA GLY A 365 -23.72 5.29 26.43
C GLY A 365 -24.62 5.57 25.22
N SER A 366 -24.15 6.36 24.24
CA SER A 366 -24.84 6.58 22.96
C SER A 366 -24.35 5.59 21.89
N LYS A 367 -25.21 5.35 20.89
CA LYS A 367 -24.94 4.59 19.66
C LYS A 367 -25.38 5.35 18.42
N ASP A 368 -25.47 6.67 18.52
CA ASP A 368 -26.06 7.52 17.47
C ASP A 368 -25.19 7.48 16.21
N ASN A 369 -23.87 7.37 16.38
CA ASN A 369 -22.94 7.29 15.26
C ASN A 369 -22.59 5.83 14.91
N TYR A 370 -22.80 5.45 13.66
CA TYR A 370 -22.25 4.26 13.02
C TYR A 370 -21.59 4.62 11.67
N PHE A 371 -20.45 4.01 11.34
CA PHE A 371 -19.92 4.06 9.99
C PHE A 371 -20.63 3.01 9.13
N TYR A 372 -21.03 3.35 7.91
CA TYR A 372 -21.93 2.49 7.13
C TYR A 372 -21.24 1.20 6.63
N ALA A 373 -19.92 1.24 6.45
CA ALA A 373 -19.10 0.09 6.15
C ALA A 373 -18.71 -0.61 7.46
N SER A 374 -19.08 -1.89 7.60
CA SER A 374 -18.54 -2.76 8.66
C SER A 374 -17.02 -2.86 8.53
N VAL A 375 -16.26 -3.31 9.52
CA VAL A 375 -16.61 -3.79 10.87
C VAL A 375 -17.06 -2.68 11.84
N HIS A 376 -17.97 -3.01 12.76
CA HIS A 376 -18.28 -2.15 13.92
C HIS A 376 -17.42 -2.51 15.13
N VAL A 377 -16.48 -1.65 15.50
CA VAL A 377 -15.71 -1.76 16.75
C VAL A 377 -16.32 -0.82 17.79
N GLY A 378 -16.59 -1.35 18.99
CA GLY A 378 -17.05 -0.55 20.12
C GLY A 378 -17.40 -1.44 21.32
N PRO A 379 -17.70 -0.84 22.49
CA PRO A 379 -18.13 -1.57 23.68
C PRO A 379 -19.39 -2.43 23.47
N ASP A 380 -20.10 -2.19 22.37
CA ASP A 380 -21.33 -2.85 22.00
C ASP A 380 -21.22 -3.76 20.76
N ALA A 381 -20.00 -3.98 20.26
CA ALA A 381 -19.72 -4.99 19.25
C ALA A 381 -20.05 -6.39 19.79
N ASN A 382 -20.60 -7.25 18.93
CA ASN A 382 -21.01 -8.61 19.31
C ASN A 382 -19.82 -9.47 19.78
N PHE A 383 -18.63 -9.16 19.28
CA PHE A 383 -17.39 -9.87 19.58
C PHE A 383 -16.55 -9.22 20.69
N VAL A 384 -17.09 -8.24 21.45
CA VAL A 384 -16.32 -7.48 22.45
C VAL A 384 -15.61 -8.38 23.47
N ASP A 385 -16.23 -9.48 23.89
CA ASP A 385 -15.66 -10.44 24.85
C ASP A 385 -14.43 -11.20 24.30
N GLN A 386 -14.20 -11.17 22.98
CA GLN A 386 -13.08 -11.82 22.30
C GLN A 386 -12.04 -10.81 21.77
N LEU A 387 -12.37 -9.51 21.82
CA LEU A 387 -11.59 -8.47 21.14
C LEU A 387 -10.16 -8.35 21.68
N ALA A 388 -10.00 -8.32 23.01
CA ALA A 388 -8.67 -8.22 23.62
C ALA A 388 -7.77 -9.43 23.30
N ASP A 389 -8.35 -10.63 23.24
CA ASP A 389 -7.62 -11.86 22.92
C ASP A 389 -7.25 -11.92 21.44
N PHE A 390 -8.14 -11.47 20.56
CA PHE A 390 -7.86 -11.39 19.14
C PHE A 390 -6.83 -10.31 18.81
N ASN A 391 -6.89 -9.15 19.47
CA ASN A 391 -5.85 -8.12 19.37
C ASN A 391 -4.49 -8.64 19.86
N ARG A 392 -4.47 -9.45 20.94
CA ARG A 392 -3.23 -10.09 21.43
C ARG A 392 -2.66 -11.08 20.40
N TYR A 393 -3.51 -11.89 19.77
CA TYR A 393 -3.11 -12.77 18.66
C TYR A 393 -2.43 -11.97 17.54
N MET A 394 -3.09 -10.92 17.03
CA MET A 394 -2.53 -10.07 15.96
C MET A 394 -1.25 -9.36 16.39
N THR A 395 -1.15 -8.95 17.66
CA THR A 395 0.06 -8.34 18.23
C THR A 395 1.23 -9.32 18.20
N THR A 396 1.01 -10.57 18.62
CA THR A 396 2.03 -11.62 18.60
C THR A 396 2.53 -11.85 17.18
N VAL A 397 1.65 -12.14 16.23
CA VAL A 397 2.05 -12.36 14.83
C VAL A 397 2.79 -11.16 14.26
N SER A 398 2.23 -9.95 14.43
CA SER A 398 2.85 -8.69 13.98
C SER A 398 4.25 -8.46 14.58
N SER A 399 4.46 -8.81 15.85
CA SER A 399 5.77 -8.65 16.51
C SER A 399 6.86 -9.50 15.86
N TYR A 400 6.54 -10.74 15.47
CA TYR A 400 7.47 -11.60 14.75
C TYR A 400 7.64 -11.18 13.29
N MET A 401 6.54 -10.75 12.64
CA MET A 401 6.58 -10.27 11.24
C MET A 401 7.26 -8.90 11.06
N ARG A 402 7.68 -8.25 12.16
CA ARG A 402 8.55 -7.05 12.14
C ARG A 402 10.03 -7.34 12.44
N ARG A 403 10.37 -8.54 12.93
CA ARG A 403 11.76 -8.85 13.31
C ARG A 403 12.70 -8.84 12.13
N GLY A 404 13.95 -8.43 12.33
CA GLY A 404 14.99 -8.49 11.31
C GLY A 404 14.55 -7.93 9.95
N LYS A 405 14.74 -8.69 8.87
CA LYS A 405 14.42 -8.32 7.48
C LYS A 405 13.48 -9.32 6.82
N VAL A 406 12.79 -8.92 5.76
CA VAL A 406 12.04 -9.86 4.92
C VAL A 406 12.99 -10.86 4.29
N TYR A 407 12.65 -12.15 4.33
CA TYR A 407 13.34 -13.17 3.56
C TYR A 407 12.81 -13.17 2.13
N SER A 408 13.70 -13.11 1.14
CA SER A 408 13.37 -13.40 -0.26
C SER A 408 14.65 -13.74 -1.00
N ASP A 409 14.58 -14.67 -1.94
CA ASP A 409 15.67 -14.95 -2.87
C ASP A 409 15.36 -14.49 -4.31
N VAL A 410 14.13 -14.06 -4.57
CA VAL A 410 13.61 -13.84 -5.92
C VAL A 410 13.06 -12.44 -6.07
N ALA A 411 13.68 -11.68 -6.98
CA ALA A 411 13.09 -10.46 -7.48
C ALA A 411 12.17 -10.81 -8.65
N LEU A 412 10.89 -10.47 -8.54
CA LEU A 412 9.89 -10.67 -9.58
C LEU A 412 9.50 -9.31 -10.15
N TYR A 413 9.67 -9.11 -11.45
CA TYR A 413 9.31 -7.85 -12.09
C TYR A 413 7.79 -7.63 -12.06
N LEU A 414 7.36 -6.48 -11.53
CA LEU A 414 5.95 -6.09 -11.50
C LEU A 414 5.47 -5.77 -12.93
N PRO A 415 4.33 -6.31 -13.39
CA PRO A 415 3.87 -6.17 -14.77
C PRO A 415 3.23 -4.80 -15.07
N THR A 416 3.93 -3.71 -14.74
CA THR A 416 3.44 -2.33 -14.86
C THR A 416 3.09 -1.98 -16.30
N GLU A 417 3.95 -2.30 -17.26
CA GLU A 417 3.70 -2.01 -18.68
C GLU A 417 2.56 -2.86 -19.25
N ASP A 418 2.43 -4.12 -18.84
CA ASP A 418 1.29 -4.97 -19.19
C ASP A 418 -0.02 -4.39 -18.64
N ALA A 419 0.00 -3.89 -17.40
CA ALA A 419 -1.15 -3.26 -16.75
C ALA A 419 -1.58 -1.99 -17.49
N TRP A 420 -0.64 -1.17 -17.96
CA TRP A 420 -0.92 0.06 -18.70
C TRP A 420 -1.35 -0.23 -20.14
N MET A 421 -0.69 -1.16 -20.83
CA MET A 421 -1.09 -1.60 -22.17
C MET A 421 -2.43 -2.37 -22.16
N GLY A 422 -2.84 -2.89 -21.00
CA GLY A 422 -3.98 -3.78 -20.86
C GLY A 422 -5.36 -3.13 -20.92
N GLY A 423 -5.45 -1.80 -20.83
CA GLY A 423 -6.71 -1.03 -20.93
C GLY A 423 -7.69 -1.28 -19.78
N GLU A 424 -8.98 -1.38 -20.08
CA GLU A 424 -10.04 -1.58 -19.09
C GLU A 424 -10.15 -3.06 -18.64
N TYR A 425 -10.57 -3.27 -17.39
CA TYR A 425 -11.06 -4.58 -16.96
C TYR A 425 -12.41 -4.92 -17.64
N PRO A 426 -12.72 -6.22 -17.86
CA PRO A 426 -14.06 -6.65 -18.25
C PRO A 426 -15.12 -6.18 -17.25
N ASP A 427 -16.34 -5.90 -17.70
CA ASP A 427 -17.47 -5.44 -16.87
C ASP A 427 -17.70 -6.28 -15.62
N SER A 428 -17.53 -7.61 -15.73
CA SER A 428 -17.70 -8.54 -14.62
C SER A 428 -16.70 -8.35 -13.47
N LEU A 429 -15.61 -7.64 -13.73
CA LEU A 429 -14.55 -7.35 -12.76
C LEU A 429 -14.48 -5.87 -12.40
N ARG A 430 -15.37 -4.99 -12.91
CA ARG A 430 -15.35 -3.55 -12.61
C ARG A 430 -16.32 -3.20 -11.49
N MET A 431 -16.01 -2.15 -10.73
CA MET A 431 -16.94 -1.50 -9.79
C MET A 431 -17.06 -0.02 -10.14
N SER A 432 -18.01 0.71 -9.53
CA SER A 432 -18.25 2.11 -9.92
C SER A 432 -17.09 3.06 -9.57
N TRP A 433 -16.13 2.62 -8.77
CA TRP A 433 -14.96 3.38 -8.33
C TRP A 433 -13.64 2.87 -8.93
N PHE A 434 -13.68 1.87 -9.83
CA PHE A 434 -12.46 1.35 -10.44
C PHE A 434 -12.72 0.71 -11.80
N TRP A 435 -11.76 0.81 -12.72
CA TRP A 435 -12.03 0.44 -14.12
C TRP A 435 -10.83 -0.11 -14.90
N GLY A 436 -9.60 0.30 -14.57
CA GLY A 436 -8.45 0.05 -15.42
C GLY A 436 -7.53 -1.04 -14.90
N LYS A 437 -6.90 -1.80 -15.80
CA LYS A 437 -5.90 -2.81 -15.42
C LYS A 437 -4.66 -2.20 -14.76
N TYR A 438 -4.39 -0.91 -14.98
CA TYR A 438 -3.30 -0.17 -14.32
C TYR A 438 -3.35 -0.25 -12.79
N GLU A 439 -4.52 -0.52 -12.20
CA GLU A 439 -4.70 -0.66 -10.76
C GLU A 439 -4.16 -1.98 -10.19
N MET A 440 -3.82 -2.95 -11.05
CA MET A 440 -3.17 -4.21 -10.70
C MET A 440 -3.87 -5.00 -9.57
N ARG A 441 -5.21 -4.92 -9.51
CA ARG A 441 -6.02 -5.47 -8.41
C ARG A 441 -5.89 -6.98 -8.25
N TYR A 442 -5.64 -7.68 -9.35
CA TYR A 442 -5.66 -9.13 -9.45
C TYR A 442 -4.27 -9.71 -9.73
N GLU A 443 -3.20 -8.91 -9.61
CA GLU A 443 -1.84 -9.38 -9.85
C GLU A 443 -1.38 -10.33 -8.74
N ARG A 444 -0.71 -11.42 -9.16
CA ARG A 444 -0.28 -12.51 -8.29
C ARG A 444 1.08 -13.02 -8.73
N ALA A 445 1.89 -13.46 -7.77
CA ALA A 445 3.11 -14.17 -8.09
C ALA A 445 2.76 -15.51 -8.79
N PRO A 446 3.51 -15.92 -9.83
CA PRO A 446 3.31 -17.21 -10.47
C PRO A 446 3.43 -18.40 -9.51
N GLU A 447 2.61 -19.44 -9.72
CA GLU A 447 2.53 -20.62 -8.83
C GLU A 447 3.88 -21.34 -8.68
N TYR A 448 4.72 -21.34 -9.72
CA TYR A 448 6.06 -21.97 -9.67
C TYR A 448 7.02 -21.26 -8.70
N LEU A 449 6.66 -20.08 -8.17
CA LEU A 449 7.43 -19.33 -7.17
C LEU A 449 6.89 -19.47 -5.74
N LYS A 450 5.82 -20.25 -5.51
CA LYS A 450 5.07 -20.29 -4.24
C LYS A 450 5.88 -20.63 -3.00
N GLY A 451 7.04 -21.28 -3.12
CA GLY A 451 7.96 -21.58 -2.02
C GLY A 451 9.13 -20.59 -1.82
N TYR A 452 9.30 -19.61 -2.71
CA TYR A 452 10.46 -18.71 -2.75
C TYR A 452 10.23 -17.35 -2.09
N GLN A 453 8.98 -17.03 -1.75
CA GLN A 453 8.57 -15.71 -1.25
C GLN A 453 9.10 -14.57 -2.16
N PRO A 454 8.70 -14.53 -3.45
CA PRO A 454 9.16 -13.49 -4.34
C PRO A 454 8.67 -12.11 -3.89
N LEU A 455 9.51 -11.10 -4.12
CA LEU A 455 9.17 -9.69 -3.95
C LEU A 455 9.09 -9.01 -5.31
N TRP A 456 8.11 -8.13 -5.44
CA TRP A 456 7.95 -7.29 -6.62
C TRP A 456 9.09 -6.28 -6.72
N VAL A 457 9.62 -6.10 -7.93
CA VAL A 457 10.58 -5.05 -8.29
C VAL A 457 10.08 -4.31 -9.54
N ASN A 458 10.47 -3.06 -9.72
CA ASN A 458 10.11 -2.25 -10.89
C ASN A 458 11.37 -1.69 -11.59
N GLY A 459 11.16 -0.88 -12.62
CA GLY A 459 12.24 -0.23 -13.36
C GLY A 459 13.18 0.61 -12.50
N GLU A 460 12.66 1.33 -11.50
CA GLU A 460 13.47 2.14 -10.58
C GLU A 460 14.46 1.25 -9.82
N VAL A 461 13.99 0.13 -9.26
CA VAL A 461 14.84 -0.86 -8.57
C VAL A 461 15.87 -1.46 -9.53
N LEU A 462 15.45 -1.92 -10.70
CA LEU A 462 16.35 -2.55 -11.68
C LEU A 462 17.47 -1.62 -12.13
N SER A 463 17.16 -0.33 -12.31
CA SER A 463 18.15 0.67 -12.77
C SER A 463 19.19 1.00 -11.70
N ALA A 464 18.82 0.91 -10.42
CA ALA A 464 19.67 1.24 -9.29
C ALA A 464 20.38 0.01 -8.68
N ALA A 465 19.92 -1.19 -8.99
CA ALA A 465 20.47 -2.44 -8.48
C ALA A 465 21.89 -2.71 -9.01
N ARG A 466 22.65 -3.50 -8.25
CA ARG A 466 24.02 -3.91 -8.57
C ARG A 466 24.17 -5.42 -8.46
N VAL A 467 25.10 -6.01 -9.20
CA VAL A 467 25.42 -7.42 -9.03
C VAL A 467 26.69 -7.55 -8.18
N GLU A 468 26.56 -8.20 -7.04
CA GLU A 468 27.68 -8.49 -6.13
C GLU A 468 27.63 -9.97 -5.75
N GLN A 469 28.75 -10.68 -5.94
CA GLN A 469 28.84 -12.12 -5.65
C GLN A 469 27.78 -12.98 -6.37
N GLY A 470 27.35 -12.55 -7.56
CA GLY A 470 26.33 -13.26 -8.36
C GLY A 470 24.89 -12.99 -7.94
N GLU A 471 24.65 -12.13 -6.95
CA GLU A 471 23.32 -11.75 -6.48
C GLU A 471 23.02 -10.28 -6.82
N MET A 472 21.75 -9.97 -7.10
CA MET A 472 21.26 -8.61 -7.29
C MET A 472 21.07 -7.95 -5.92
N ARG A 473 21.74 -6.84 -5.68
CA ARG A 473 21.63 -6.03 -4.47
C ARG A 473 20.87 -4.74 -4.74
N TYR A 474 19.91 -4.45 -3.88
CA TYR A 474 19.23 -3.16 -3.81
C TYR A 474 18.98 -2.83 -2.33
N ASN A 475 19.56 -1.72 -1.85
CA ASN A 475 19.56 -1.36 -0.44
C ASN A 475 19.97 -2.53 0.47
N ALA A 476 19.04 -2.98 1.32
CA ALA A 476 19.21 -4.07 2.28
C ALA A 476 18.92 -5.47 1.70
N MET A 477 18.34 -5.53 0.50
CA MET A 477 17.84 -6.76 -0.12
C MET A 477 18.85 -7.35 -1.09
N ASN A 478 18.91 -8.69 -1.09
CA ASN A 478 19.74 -9.48 -1.99
C ASN A 478 18.86 -10.53 -2.66
N PHE A 479 18.97 -10.68 -3.97
CA PHE A 479 18.20 -11.63 -4.76
C PHE A 479 19.13 -12.49 -5.60
N LYS A 480 18.96 -13.80 -5.53
CA LYS A 480 19.74 -14.78 -6.30
C LYS A 480 19.30 -14.86 -7.75
N THR A 481 18.10 -14.42 -8.06
CA THR A 481 17.55 -14.47 -9.42
C THR A 481 16.53 -13.36 -9.63
N LEU A 482 16.53 -12.84 -10.86
CA LEU A 482 15.51 -11.96 -11.38
C LEU A 482 14.56 -12.75 -12.28
N VAL A 483 13.25 -12.62 -12.06
CA VAL A 483 12.21 -13.22 -12.90
C VAL A 483 11.45 -12.10 -13.59
N VAL A 484 11.35 -12.19 -14.91
CA VAL A 484 10.62 -11.26 -15.77
C VAL A 484 9.61 -12.09 -16.58
N ASP A 485 8.34 -12.00 -16.20
CA ASP A 485 7.23 -12.71 -16.84
C ASP A 485 6.15 -11.72 -17.31
N VAL A 486 6.52 -10.92 -18.32
CA VAL A 486 5.68 -9.83 -18.86
C VAL A 486 5.65 -9.88 -20.38
N THR A 487 4.56 -9.38 -20.96
CA THR A 487 4.39 -9.25 -22.41
C THR A 487 5.08 -8.01 -22.95
N TYR A 488 5.01 -6.91 -22.21
CA TYR A 488 5.61 -5.61 -22.51
C TYR A 488 6.69 -5.27 -21.50
N LEU A 489 7.82 -4.76 -21.99
CA LEU A 489 8.92 -4.27 -21.17
C LEU A 489 9.47 -2.99 -21.78
N ASP A 490 9.49 -1.90 -21.02
CA ASP A 490 10.07 -0.65 -21.51
C ASP A 490 11.55 -0.84 -21.90
N ILE A 491 12.00 -0.13 -22.93
CA ILE A 491 13.39 -0.25 -23.40
C ILE A 491 14.41 0.11 -22.33
N ALA A 492 14.11 1.07 -21.44
CA ALA A 492 14.97 1.42 -20.33
C ALA A 492 15.07 0.27 -19.31
N HIS A 493 13.96 -0.44 -19.08
CA HIS A 493 13.92 -1.59 -18.18
C HIS A 493 14.61 -2.80 -18.81
N LEU A 494 14.38 -3.08 -20.10
CA LEU A 494 15.12 -4.09 -20.88
C LEU A 494 16.64 -3.85 -20.80
N ARG A 495 17.07 -2.59 -20.92
CA ARG A 495 18.49 -2.23 -20.78
C ARG A 495 19.03 -2.55 -19.38
N SER A 496 18.24 -2.31 -18.35
CA SER A 496 18.60 -2.62 -16.96
C SER A 496 18.70 -4.12 -16.74
N VAL A 497 17.71 -4.91 -17.21
CA VAL A 497 17.74 -6.38 -17.18
C VAL A 497 18.97 -6.92 -17.91
N LEU A 498 19.24 -6.45 -19.12
CA LEU A 498 20.41 -6.84 -19.91
C LEU A 498 21.72 -6.51 -19.20
N ASN A 499 21.82 -5.35 -18.55
CA ASN A 499 23.00 -4.96 -17.79
C ASN A 499 23.23 -5.87 -16.57
N LEU A 500 22.17 -6.22 -15.84
CA LEU A 500 22.26 -7.15 -14.71
C LEU A 500 22.65 -8.56 -15.18
N ALA A 501 22.05 -9.05 -16.27
CA ALA A 501 22.39 -10.33 -16.87
C ALA A 501 23.85 -10.38 -17.35
N LYS A 502 24.36 -9.32 -17.99
CA LYS A 502 25.77 -9.21 -18.42
C LYS A 502 26.76 -9.28 -17.25
N GLN A 503 26.35 -8.86 -16.05
CA GLN A 503 27.13 -8.97 -14.83
C GLN A 503 27.06 -10.37 -14.18
N GLY A 504 26.32 -11.32 -14.79
CA GLY A 504 26.26 -12.71 -14.37
C GLY A 504 25.07 -13.06 -13.47
N LEU A 505 24.13 -12.13 -13.23
CA LEU A 505 22.91 -12.43 -12.48
C LEU A 505 22.06 -13.48 -13.23
N PRO A 506 21.62 -14.58 -12.60
CA PRO A 506 20.63 -15.46 -13.20
C PRO A 506 19.32 -14.71 -13.49
N VAL A 507 18.82 -14.82 -14.72
CA VAL A 507 17.55 -14.20 -15.13
C VAL A 507 16.64 -15.24 -15.78
N ILE A 508 15.39 -15.30 -15.32
CA ILE A 508 14.32 -16.03 -16.00
C ILE A 508 13.51 -15.03 -16.82
N MET A 509 13.66 -15.09 -18.14
CA MET A 509 12.81 -14.39 -19.10
C MET A 509 11.73 -15.37 -19.56
N ALA A 510 10.61 -15.44 -18.82
CA ALA A 510 9.57 -16.47 -19.05
C ALA A 510 8.95 -16.38 -20.46
N ARG A 511 9.04 -15.21 -21.09
CA ARG A 511 8.66 -14.97 -22.48
C ARG A 511 9.51 -13.86 -23.10
N ALA A 512 9.57 -13.80 -24.43
CA ALA A 512 10.22 -12.70 -25.14
C ALA A 512 9.33 -11.44 -25.08
N PRO A 513 9.83 -10.31 -24.53
CA PRO A 513 9.00 -9.13 -24.34
C PRO A 513 8.86 -8.31 -25.63
N GLN A 514 7.80 -7.51 -25.70
CA GLN A 514 7.54 -6.51 -26.72
C GLN A 514 7.74 -5.10 -26.17
N GLN A 515 8.08 -4.14 -27.04
CA GLN A 515 8.24 -2.76 -26.61
C GLN A 515 6.87 -2.07 -26.53
N PRO A 516 6.48 -1.46 -25.39
CA PRO A 516 5.30 -0.59 -25.30
C PRO A 516 5.57 0.82 -25.86
N GLY A 517 4.52 1.64 -25.96
CA GLY A 517 4.60 3.05 -26.36
C GLY A 517 4.72 3.28 -27.87
N ARG A 518 4.30 4.44 -28.35
CA ARG A 518 4.11 4.67 -29.80
C ARG A 518 5.43 4.64 -30.59
N ASN A 519 6.50 5.14 -30.00
CA ASN A 519 7.79 5.26 -30.67
C ASN A 519 8.66 4.03 -30.40
N LYS A 520 8.63 3.07 -31.33
CA LYS A 520 9.45 1.86 -31.25
C LYS A 520 10.90 2.15 -31.60
N SER A 521 11.83 1.58 -30.84
CA SER A 521 13.27 1.68 -31.06
C SER A 521 13.74 0.63 -32.05
N ALA A 522 14.61 1.02 -32.98
CA ALA A 522 15.24 0.10 -33.92
C ALA A 522 16.18 -0.92 -33.24
N GLU A 523 16.66 -0.61 -32.03
CA GLU A 523 17.60 -1.46 -31.29
C GLU A 523 16.90 -2.52 -30.40
N TYR A 524 15.59 -2.38 -30.17
CA TYR A 524 14.89 -3.18 -29.17
C TYR A 524 15.02 -4.69 -29.41
N GLN A 525 14.76 -5.14 -30.64
CA GLN A 525 14.83 -6.56 -31.00
C GLN A 525 16.26 -7.11 -30.92
N ALA A 526 17.27 -6.29 -31.23
CA ALA A 526 18.67 -6.67 -31.07
C ALA A 526 19.03 -6.85 -29.58
N MET A 527 18.53 -5.98 -28.70
CA MET A 527 18.72 -6.10 -27.26
C MET A 527 18.03 -7.34 -26.67
N VAL A 528 16.80 -7.66 -27.12
CA VAL A 528 16.11 -8.88 -26.71
C VAL A 528 16.90 -10.11 -27.15
N ALA A 529 17.35 -10.15 -28.41
CA ALA A 529 18.16 -11.26 -28.92
C ALA A 529 19.48 -11.40 -28.14
N GLU A 530 20.14 -10.28 -27.81
CA GLU A 530 21.36 -10.28 -27.00
C GLU A 530 21.09 -10.83 -25.59
N LEU A 531 20.03 -10.37 -24.92
CA LEU A 531 19.65 -10.84 -23.59
C LEU A 531 19.41 -12.35 -23.59
N MET A 532 18.58 -12.84 -24.52
CA MET A 532 18.19 -14.25 -24.59
C MET A 532 19.36 -15.17 -25.00
N ALA A 533 20.45 -14.63 -25.56
CA ALA A 533 21.64 -15.39 -25.92
C ALA A 533 22.64 -15.56 -24.77
N LEU A 534 22.46 -14.85 -23.65
CA LEU A 534 23.35 -14.96 -22.48
C LEU A 534 23.16 -16.32 -21.77
N PRO A 535 24.25 -16.98 -21.34
CA PRO A 535 24.19 -18.35 -20.78
C PRO A 535 23.47 -18.44 -19.42
N ASN A 536 23.34 -17.33 -18.71
CA ASN A 536 22.66 -17.19 -17.43
C ASN A 536 21.21 -16.69 -17.57
N VAL A 537 20.68 -16.64 -18.80
CA VAL A 537 19.30 -16.28 -19.10
C VAL A 537 18.56 -17.51 -19.63
N THR A 538 17.39 -17.80 -19.07
CA THR A 538 16.56 -18.95 -19.47
C THR A 538 15.09 -18.55 -19.60
N SER A 539 14.35 -19.26 -20.45
CA SER A 539 12.89 -19.21 -20.51
C SER A 539 12.21 -20.41 -19.85
N ASP A 540 13.00 -21.33 -19.28
CA ASP A 540 12.48 -22.53 -18.61
C ASP A 540 11.98 -22.16 -17.21
N THR A 541 10.65 -22.10 -17.05
CA THR A 541 9.99 -21.90 -15.75
C THR A 541 9.78 -23.21 -14.98
N ALA A 542 10.04 -24.37 -15.61
CA ALA A 542 9.88 -25.70 -15.02
C ALA A 542 11.15 -26.20 -14.32
N GLN A 543 12.31 -25.64 -14.65
CA GLN A 543 13.51 -25.75 -13.81
C GLN A 543 13.40 -24.71 -12.70
N PRO A 544 12.96 -25.08 -11.48
CA PRO A 544 13.02 -24.15 -10.37
C PRO A 544 14.46 -23.63 -10.26
N LEU A 545 14.56 -22.40 -9.77
CA LEU A 545 15.77 -21.61 -9.63
C LEU A 545 16.99 -22.46 -9.24
N ALA A 546 18.21 -21.97 -9.53
CA ALA A 546 19.45 -22.71 -9.21
C ALA A 546 19.59 -23.15 -7.73
N HIS A 547 18.72 -22.65 -6.84
CA HIS A 547 18.57 -23.05 -5.45
C HIS A 547 17.13 -23.51 -5.15
N LYS A 548 16.97 -24.35 -4.13
CA LYS A 548 15.67 -24.84 -3.65
C LYS A 548 14.82 -23.72 -3.03
N PRO A 549 13.47 -23.83 -3.05
CA PRO A 549 12.60 -22.89 -2.35
C PRO A 549 12.81 -22.95 -0.84
N LEU A 550 12.44 -21.90 -0.10
CA LEU A 550 12.49 -21.92 1.36
C LEU A 550 11.57 -23.02 1.92
N LEU A 551 10.33 -23.09 1.42
CA LEU A 551 9.35 -24.10 1.80
C LEU A 551 8.91 -24.92 0.59
N GLU A 552 8.88 -26.23 0.74
CA GLU A 552 8.29 -27.17 -0.21
C GLU A 552 7.20 -27.99 0.48
N CYS A 553 6.04 -28.11 -0.16
CA CYS A 553 4.92 -28.92 0.32
C CYS A 553 3.89 -29.15 -0.80
N GLU A 554 3.17 -30.27 -0.75
CA GLU A 554 1.92 -30.44 -1.50
C GLU A 554 0.85 -29.49 -0.93
N ASP A 555 0.19 -28.71 -1.79
CA ASP A 555 -0.77 -27.68 -1.40
C ASP A 555 -0.24 -26.72 -0.30
N LEU A 556 0.95 -26.17 -0.53
CA LEU A 556 1.61 -25.22 0.37
C LEU A 556 0.67 -24.04 0.72
N PRO A 557 0.36 -23.79 2.00
CA PRO A 557 -0.39 -22.61 2.40
C PRO A 557 0.41 -21.33 2.15
N GLU A 558 -0.28 -20.19 2.04
CA GLU A 558 0.41 -18.90 1.96
C GLU A 558 1.22 -18.65 3.25
N PHE A 559 2.40 -18.06 3.10
CA PHE A 559 3.31 -17.81 4.20
C PHE A 559 4.12 -16.53 4.01
N TRP A 560 4.64 -16.01 5.12
CA TRP A 560 5.59 -14.91 5.14
C TRP A 560 6.74 -15.20 6.11
N CYS A 561 7.96 -14.92 5.68
CA CYS A 561 9.19 -15.21 6.42
C CYS A 561 9.98 -13.93 6.69
N ARG A 562 10.44 -13.79 7.92
CA ARG A 562 11.42 -12.81 8.38
C ARG A 562 12.71 -13.51 8.78
N ARG A 563 13.85 -12.89 8.49
CA ARG A 563 15.18 -13.32 8.93
C ARG A 563 15.75 -12.34 9.94
N ASP A 564 16.11 -12.82 11.12
CA ASP A 564 16.73 -12.05 12.19
C ASP A 564 18.09 -12.68 12.55
N GLY A 565 19.18 -12.06 12.10
CA GLY A 565 20.48 -12.71 12.07
C GLY A 565 20.47 -13.95 11.19
N SER A 566 20.72 -15.11 11.79
CA SER A 566 20.69 -16.42 11.12
C SER A 566 19.40 -17.21 11.34
N ASP A 567 18.50 -16.69 12.18
CA ASP A 567 17.23 -17.33 12.48
C ASP A 567 16.15 -16.88 11.50
N LEU A 568 15.19 -17.76 11.24
CA LEU A 568 13.99 -17.46 10.45
C LEU A 568 12.74 -17.54 11.32
N TYR A 569 11.79 -16.65 11.06
CA TYR A 569 10.46 -16.64 11.65
C TYR A 569 9.45 -16.72 10.52
N ILE A 570 8.71 -17.83 10.44
CA ILE A 570 7.84 -18.16 9.33
C ILE A 570 6.40 -18.22 9.84
N PHE A 571 5.57 -17.28 9.40
CA PHE A 571 4.13 -17.36 9.59
C PHE A 571 3.50 -18.12 8.42
N VAL A 572 2.81 -19.21 8.71
CA VAL A 572 2.07 -20.03 7.74
C VAL A 572 0.58 -19.82 8.02
N ALA A 573 -0.13 -19.22 7.08
CA ALA A 573 -1.55 -18.93 7.24
C ALA A 573 -2.41 -20.19 7.20
N ASN A 574 -3.61 -20.07 7.76
CA ASN A 574 -4.65 -21.09 7.58
C ASN A 574 -4.88 -21.32 6.07
N PRO A 575 -4.99 -22.57 5.59
CA PRO A 575 -5.23 -22.84 4.16
C PRO A 575 -6.48 -22.17 3.60
N ALA A 576 -7.53 -21.96 4.41
CA ALA A 576 -8.74 -21.25 4.01
C ALA A 576 -8.56 -19.73 3.85
N ALA A 577 -7.45 -19.17 4.30
CA ALA A 577 -7.07 -17.77 4.07
C ALA A 577 -6.41 -17.57 2.69
N CYS A 578 -5.94 -18.65 2.05
CA CYS A 578 -5.32 -18.61 0.73
C CYS A 578 -6.32 -18.12 -0.31
N ASN A 579 -5.93 -17.11 -1.10
CA ASN A 579 -6.77 -16.54 -2.15
C ASN A 579 -8.17 -16.09 -1.68
N LEU A 580 -8.25 -15.55 -0.47
CA LEU A 580 -9.51 -15.12 0.14
C LEU A 580 -10.25 -14.11 -0.76
N ARG A 581 -11.53 -14.36 -1.02
CA ARG A 581 -12.39 -13.49 -1.84
C ARG A 581 -13.49 -12.86 -1.01
N TYR A 582 -13.74 -11.59 -1.29
CA TYR A 582 -14.86 -10.84 -0.74
C TYR A 582 -16.09 -10.96 -1.67
N PRO A 583 -17.32 -10.88 -1.13
CA PRO A 583 -17.65 -10.93 0.30
C PRO A 583 -17.47 -12.34 0.88
N LEU A 584 -17.12 -12.42 2.17
CA LEU A 584 -17.11 -13.66 2.93
C LEU A 584 -18.53 -14.12 3.24
N ARG A 585 -18.70 -15.43 3.45
CA ARG A 585 -19.92 -15.97 4.08
C ARG A 585 -19.83 -15.79 5.59
N TYR A 586 -20.98 -15.54 6.23
CA TYR A 586 -21.06 -15.47 7.69
C TYR A 586 -20.72 -16.83 8.31
N GLY A 587 -19.66 -16.88 9.12
CA GLY A 587 -19.15 -18.12 9.69
C GLY A 587 -18.26 -18.94 8.74
N GLN A 588 -17.82 -18.37 7.61
CA GLN A 588 -16.89 -19.01 6.68
C GLN A 588 -15.59 -19.46 7.35
N GLY A 589 -15.09 -18.65 8.28
CA GLY A 589 -13.99 -18.97 9.16
C GLY A 589 -14.34 -20.04 10.18
N PHE A 590 -15.41 -20.81 10.02
CA PHE A 590 -15.58 -22.11 10.64
C PHE A 590 -15.72 -23.21 9.59
N GLU A 591 -15.85 -22.97 8.29
CA GLU A 591 -16.18 -24.04 7.34
C GLU A 591 -15.02 -24.99 6.97
N GLY A 592 -13.83 -24.82 7.57
CA GLY A 592 -12.64 -25.66 7.32
C GLY A 592 -12.43 -26.82 8.30
N ASP A 593 -11.56 -27.75 7.91
CA ASP A 593 -11.09 -28.87 8.72
C ASP A 593 -9.69 -28.60 9.30
N ALA A 594 -9.27 -29.42 10.27
CA ALA A 594 -7.88 -29.47 10.68
C ALA A 594 -6.99 -29.93 9.51
N CYS A 595 -5.78 -29.39 9.45
CA CYS A 595 -4.86 -29.57 8.34
C CYS A 595 -3.53 -30.17 8.85
N VAL A 596 -3.04 -31.20 8.14
CA VAL A 596 -1.68 -31.73 8.33
C VAL A 596 -0.94 -31.62 7.00
N ARG A 597 0.30 -31.12 7.04
CA ARG A 597 1.18 -30.93 5.89
C ARG A 597 2.59 -31.37 6.22
N GLU A 598 3.25 -32.07 5.30
CA GLU A 598 4.67 -32.40 5.40
C GLU A 598 5.47 -31.29 4.71
N LEU A 599 6.02 -30.36 5.48
CA LEU A 599 6.86 -29.29 4.96
C LEU A 599 8.31 -29.77 4.85
N THR A 600 8.99 -29.42 3.77
CA THR A 600 10.45 -29.39 3.73
C THR A 600 10.89 -27.93 3.86
N VAL A 601 11.68 -27.62 4.89
CA VAL A 601 12.27 -26.30 5.11
C VAL A 601 13.72 -26.35 4.67
N ASN A 602 14.07 -25.60 3.63
CA ASN A 602 15.44 -25.53 3.12
C ASN A 602 16.14 -24.31 3.73
N THR A 603 17.22 -24.56 4.46
CA THR A 603 18.08 -23.53 5.05
C THR A 603 19.54 -23.73 4.63
N PRO A 604 20.44 -22.78 4.89
CA PRO A 604 21.88 -23.02 4.75
C PRO A 604 22.41 -24.20 5.57
N ALA A 605 21.73 -24.59 6.66
CA ALA A 605 22.09 -25.76 7.47
C ALA A 605 21.64 -27.10 6.85
N GLY A 606 20.84 -27.06 5.78
CA GLY A 606 20.28 -28.23 5.10
C GLY A 606 18.74 -28.21 5.06
N ALA A 607 18.19 -29.24 4.42
CA ALA A 607 16.74 -29.46 4.36
C ALA A 607 16.28 -30.22 5.61
N GLN A 608 15.19 -29.75 6.24
CA GLN A 608 14.56 -30.43 7.36
C GLN A 608 13.07 -30.66 7.08
N ASN A 609 12.59 -31.85 7.38
CA ASN A 609 11.16 -32.16 7.29
C ASN A 609 10.47 -31.74 8.58
N TYR A 610 9.31 -31.11 8.45
CA TYR A 610 8.47 -30.67 9.56
C TYR A 610 7.01 -31.01 9.29
N ARG A 611 6.41 -31.75 10.21
CA ARG A 611 4.98 -32.09 10.17
C ARG A 611 4.17 -30.94 10.73
N LEU A 612 3.66 -30.09 9.86
CA LEU A 612 2.81 -28.95 10.20
C LEU A 612 1.40 -29.44 10.52
N GLU A 613 1.00 -29.34 11.78
CA GLU A 613 -0.37 -29.59 12.22
C GLU A 613 -1.06 -28.28 12.59
N MET A 614 -2.18 -27.97 11.94
CA MET A 614 -3.00 -26.80 12.24
C MET A 614 -4.42 -27.28 12.55
N ALA A 615 -4.96 -26.87 13.69
CA ALA A 615 -6.36 -27.10 13.97
C ALA A 615 -7.25 -26.28 13.01
N ARG A 616 -8.56 -26.53 13.06
CA ARG A 616 -9.56 -25.74 12.34
C ARG A 616 -9.38 -24.25 12.69
N ASN A 617 -9.30 -23.41 11.66
CA ASN A 617 -9.10 -21.96 11.76
C ASN A 617 -7.78 -21.52 12.39
N GLU A 618 -6.83 -22.44 12.51
CA GLU A 618 -5.52 -22.13 13.06
C GLU A 618 -4.52 -21.80 11.95
N SER A 619 -3.58 -20.93 12.31
CA SER A 619 -2.36 -20.60 11.58
C SER A 619 -1.17 -21.00 12.44
N CYS A 620 0.02 -21.05 11.86
CA CYS A 620 1.21 -21.48 12.56
C CYS A 620 2.30 -20.42 12.46
N LEU A 621 3.05 -20.24 13.54
CA LEU A 621 4.27 -19.46 13.57
C LEU A 621 5.43 -20.37 13.94
N LEU A 622 6.44 -20.43 13.08
CA LEU A 622 7.61 -21.28 13.25
C LEU A 622 8.85 -20.42 13.48
N HIS A 623 9.70 -20.83 14.41
CA HIS A 623 11.08 -20.37 14.56
C HIS A 623 11.99 -21.46 13.99
N VAL A 624 12.88 -21.08 13.07
CA VAL A 624 13.92 -21.93 12.53
C VAL A 624 15.25 -21.36 12.97
N ALA A 625 15.91 -22.04 13.89
CA ALA A 625 17.21 -21.63 14.43
C ALA A 625 18.32 -21.79 13.38
N ALA A 626 19.44 -21.10 13.57
CA ALA A 626 20.61 -21.17 12.69
C ALA A 626 21.15 -22.59 12.41
N ASN A 627 20.96 -23.55 13.34
CA ASN A 627 21.33 -24.96 13.17
C ASN A 627 20.27 -25.78 12.39
N GLY A 628 19.22 -25.12 11.94
CA GLY A 628 18.08 -25.67 11.22
C GLY A 628 16.94 -26.18 12.10
N ALA A 629 17.09 -26.27 13.43
CA ALA A 629 16.04 -26.78 14.31
C ALA A 629 14.76 -25.93 14.19
N ILE A 630 13.61 -26.60 14.10
CA ILE A 630 12.30 -25.98 13.89
C ILE A 630 11.46 -26.12 15.16
N GLU A 631 10.98 -24.99 15.68
CA GLU A 631 10.10 -24.93 16.85
C GLU A 631 8.84 -24.13 16.52
N ARG A 632 7.69 -24.58 17.04
CA ARG A 632 6.43 -23.84 16.93
C ARG A 632 6.34 -22.80 18.03
N ILE A 633 6.05 -21.56 17.65
CA ILE A 633 5.70 -20.48 18.57
C ILE A 633 4.18 -20.54 18.82
N PRO A 634 3.73 -20.65 20.08
CA PRO A 634 2.30 -20.68 20.39
C PRO A 634 1.57 -19.40 19.95
N LEU A 635 0.42 -19.58 19.30
CA LEU A 635 -0.53 -18.52 18.94
C LEU A 635 -1.86 -18.80 19.66
N ASP A 636 -1.85 -18.74 20.99
CA ASP A 636 -2.98 -19.12 21.85
C ASP A 636 -4.21 -18.23 21.63
N PHE A 637 -5.07 -18.62 20.66
CA PHE A 637 -6.32 -17.95 20.37
C PHE A 637 -7.33 -18.91 19.71
N GLU A 638 -8.51 -19.00 20.33
CA GLU A 638 -9.64 -19.79 19.84
C GLU A 638 -10.87 -18.90 19.69
N ALA A 639 -11.38 -18.80 18.46
CA ALA A 639 -12.57 -18.02 18.17
C ALA A 639 -13.85 -18.78 18.54
N LYS A 640 -14.78 -18.10 19.21
CA LYS A 640 -16.12 -18.61 19.55
C LYS A 640 -17.13 -18.18 18.51
N PHE A 641 -17.91 -19.14 18.01
CA PHE A 641 -19.01 -18.87 17.08
C PHE A 641 -20.10 -18.06 17.78
N ILE A 642 -20.58 -17.02 17.10
CA ILE A 642 -21.71 -16.21 17.59
C ILE A 642 -22.87 -16.35 16.60
N PRO A 643 -24.01 -16.94 16.99
CA PRO A 643 -25.16 -17.06 16.11
C PRO A 643 -25.58 -15.69 15.56
N ALA A 644 -25.95 -15.64 14.28
CA ALA A 644 -26.58 -14.44 13.72
C ALA A 644 -27.85 -14.15 14.53
N LYS A 645 -28.08 -12.88 14.85
CA LYS A 645 -29.36 -12.43 15.41
C LYS A 645 -30.41 -12.68 14.33
N GLU A 646 -31.53 -13.31 14.67
CA GLU A 646 -32.65 -13.49 13.75
C GLU A 646 -32.99 -12.13 13.14
N GLU A 647 -32.78 -11.97 11.83
CA GLU A 647 -33.37 -10.86 11.11
C GLU A 647 -34.88 -11.00 11.28
N THR A 648 -35.53 -10.03 11.94
CA THR A 648 -36.97 -9.85 11.72
C THR A 648 -37.16 -9.75 10.22
N ALA A 649 -37.76 -10.78 9.64
CA ALA A 649 -37.94 -10.98 8.22
C ALA A 649 -38.76 -9.86 7.57
N SER A 650 -38.09 -8.75 7.28
CA SER A 650 -38.43 -7.72 6.31
C SER A 650 -37.10 -6.99 6.12
N VAL A 651 -36.36 -7.19 5.05
CA VAL A 651 -36.66 -6.67 3.74
C VAL A 651 -35.84 -7.47 2.72
N ALA A 652 -36.52 -8.37 2.01
CA ALA A 652 -36.10 -8.83 0.69
C ALA A 652 -37.24 -8.50 -0.27
N LYS A 653 -37.08 -7.40 -1.01
CA LYS A 653 -37.65 -7.19 -2.34
C LYS A 653 -36.87 -6.08 -3.05
#